data_AF-A0AAW0CG41-F1
#
_entry.id   AF-A0AAW0CG41-F1
#
_cell.length_a   1.000
_cell.length_b   1.000
_cell.length_c   1.000
_cell.angle_alpha   90.00
_cell.angle_beta   90.00
_cell.angle_gamma   90.00
#
_symmetry.space_group_name_H-M   'P 1'
#
loop_
_entity.id
_entity.type
_entity.pdbx_description
1 polymer ?
#
loop_
_entity_poly.entity_id
_entity_poly.type
_entity_poly.pdbx_seq_one_letter_code
_entity_poly.pdbx_strand_id
1 'polypeptide(L)'
;MSFSEYATPVATLKYSPQYFAALTFLRVQELDYPEIATSSIVKSWFFTNDIPSTAVGTVIQPGELIPFIEDVLPISRAMAAAFAAAVPYLNQLQIRLFIAINNHFRAIAAARQLYLHIVATTLLSRVDIQFFGELRIFDSISGFDITRFPLWKLSCLLGETWLEEDVLNALLELHICPVKILGAIAIICTSFVAGYVPFPLPKFRLLFAALIITPGTTTPHSHLEILFMGTLWGGPAASDIMPSFSWFLQHTGHSAPLRVTSNGIRELQGPQSGSCGVAVLNFIQCRSSASKTFSWTDEASPHFRNKAIQDLVVYHFIASIHKSPRDSWTVPCAIAPATAEETNTIDDGPVGFNDFNLSRPTAEHPIQLFEALGDRQPSVLIPGRPYVPEVHLPTNPLSKLPGLAPTPSLIVLDSDEDSDTDDHDFEVTQLKKITSFKLEPAIIDLSRDSDSPSPFPSRRLLHPTVFLRDPSEESDDVVVVSHTSAPSKSITSPKKEPLCDITNSQQRQPFQVIGDINIGKTYRTFEEGKADVYALENARGNIWRIAQSLKPRGGSEAVKYTVRCNRYYHHIPKHDPTIKTNCMAHVNFRRSAKDGTWHVTFTDWQHNHPPTLSVGASIPRPATEPQRELVAKLATSSTSNFSRSQISKVLNEHERVFSR
;
A
#
# COMPACT_ATOMS: atom_id res chain seq x y z
N MET A 1 -13.11 34.44 -3.92
CA MET A 1 -12.40 33.39 -3.17
C MET A 1 -13.20 32.11 -3.28
N SER A 2 -12.59 31.02 -3.73
CA SER A 2 -13.27 29.72 -3.77
C SER A 2 -13.41 29.12 -2.36
N PHE A 3 -14.34 28.18 -2.16
CA PHE A 3 -14.44 27.44 -0.88
C PHE A 3 -13.13 26.73 -0.54
N SER A 4 -12.41 26.23 -1.55
CA SER A 4 -11.12 25.58 -1.36
C SER A 4 -10.08 26.56 -0.82
N GLU A 5 -9.94 27.74 -1.41
CA GLU A 5 -9.02 28.78 -0.93
C GLU A 5 -9.37 29.21 0.49
N TYR A 6 -10.65 29.44 0.77
CA TYR A 6 -11.12 29.88 2.08
C TYR A 6 -10.90 28.81 3.17
N ALA A 7 -11.12 27.54 2.84
CA ALA A 7 -11.00 26.43 3.80
C ALA A 7 -9.59 25.84 3.87
N THR A 8 -8.62 26.34 3.10
CA THR A 8 -7.24 25.82 3.15
C THR A 8 -6.51 26.42 4.35
N PRO A 9 -6.06 25.59 5.32
CA PRO A 9 -5.24 26.08 6.42
C PRO A 9 -3.95 26.73 5.90
N VAL A 10 -3.50 27.79 6.59
CA VAL A 10 -2.20 28.40 6.30
C VAL A 10 -1.10 27.33 6.43
N ALA A 11 -0.15 27.30 5.50
CA ALA A 11 0.88 26.26 5.46
C ALA A 11 1.72 26.17 6.76
N THR A 12 1.90 27.28 7.46
CA THR A 12 2.65 27.37 8.73
C THR A 12 1.83 26.93 9.95
N LEU A 13 0.52 26.71 9.80
CA LEU A 13 -0.36 26.33 10.90
C LEU A 13 -0.10 24.89 11.32
N LYS A 14 -0.01 24.65 12.64
CA LYS A 14 0.15 23.29 13.21
C LYS A 14 -0.99 22.38 12.73
N TYR A 15 -0.65 21.15 12.33
CA TYR A 15 -1.55 20.16 11.73
C TYR A 15 -2.16 20.52 10.36
N SER A 16 -1.67 21.57 9.69
CA SER A 16 -1.95 21.74 8.26
C SER A 16 -1.36 20.58 7.43
N PRO A 17 -1.84 20.35 6.20
CA PRO A 17 -1.21 19.38 5.30
C PRO A 17 0.30 19.65 5.08
N GLN A 18 0.70 20.92 4.97
CA GLN A 18 2.11 21.30 4.81
C GLN A 18 2.92 21.05 6.09
N TYR A 19 2.32 21.25 7.27
CA TYR A 19 2.93 20.88 8.54
C TYR A 19 3.24 19.39 8.58
N PHE A 20 2.28 18.53 8.22
CA PHE A 20 2.49 17.08 8.16
C PHE A 20 3.54 16.67 7.14
N ALA A 21 3.54 17.29 5.95
CA ALA A 21 4.54 17.02 4.91
C ALA A 21 5.97 17.38 5.35
N ALA A 22 6.14 18.32 6.30
CA ALA A 22 7.43 18.72 6.84
C ALA A 22 7.87 17.94 8.10
N LEU A 23 7.06 17.01 8.59
CA LEU A 23 7.39 16.23 9.79
C LEU A 23 8.50 15.23 9.53
N THR A 24 9.54 15.29 10.36
CA THR A 24 10.64 14.33 10.41
C THR A 24 10.39 13.25 11.44
N PHE A 25 11.10 12.12 11.35
CA PHE A 25 10.98 11.04 12.35
C PHE A 25 11.29 11.50 13.78
N LEU A 26 12.27 12.40 13.96
CA LEU A 26 12.62 12.99 15.25
C LEU A 26 11.51 13.92 15.75
N ARG A 27 11.04 14.84 14.91
CA ARG A 27 9.96 15.79 15.27
C ARG A 27 8.65 15.10 15.63
N VAL A 28 8.39 13.94 15.03
CA VAL A 28 7.21 13.13 15.33
C VAL A 28 7.24 12.59 16.77
N GLN A 29 8.42 12.36 17.37
CA GLN A 29 8.54 11.94 18.77
C GLN A 29 8.13 13.06 19.73
N GLU A 30 8.46 14.30 19.40
CA GLU A 30 8.19 15.49 20.21
C GLU A 30 6.78 16.05 19.99
N LEU A 31 6.09 15.57 18.95
CA LEU A 31 4.78 16.07 18.60
C LEU A 31 3.76 15.71 19.68
N ASP A 32 3.19 16.70 20.34
CA ASP A 32 2.01 16.50 21.18
C ASP A 32 0.78 16.26 20.28
N TYR A 33 0.52 15.00 19.91
CA TYR A 33 -0.54 14.64 18.97
C TYR A 33 -1.88 14.55 19.71
N PRO A 34 -2.93 15.23 19.23
CA PRO A 34 -4.18 15.28 19.99
C PRO A 34 -4.90 13.93 19.97
N GLU A 35 -5.68 13.68 21.02
CA GLU A 35 -6.49 12.48 21.13
C GLU A 35 -7.63 12.52 20.10
N ILE A 36 -7.86 11.40 19.41
CA ILE A 36 -8.99 11.26 18.50
C ILE A 36 -10.09 10.49 19.23
N ALA A 37 -11.27 11.10 19.33
CA ALA A 37 -12.45 10.49 19.91
C ALA A 37 -12.88 9.23 19.16
N THR A 38 -13.68 8.39 19.83
CA THR A 38 -14.40 7.30 19.17
C THR A 38 -15.42 7.85 18.18
N SER A 39 -15.81 7.03 17.19
CA SER A 39 -16.90 7.35 16.26
C SER A 39 -18.20 7.67 17.00
N SER A 40 -19.06 8.49 16.39
CA SER A 40 -20.40 8.85 16.90
C SER A 40 -20.41 9.72 18.16
N ILE A 41 -19.34 10.50 18.41
CA ILE A 41 -19.33 11.44 19.53
C ILE A 41 -20.12 12.73 19.21
N VAL A 42 -20.16 13.12 17.94
CA VAL A 42 -20.92 14.30 17.49
C VAL A 42 -22.36 13.92 17.24
N LYS A 43 -23.26 14.28 18.17
CA LYS A 43 -24.70 13.99 18.08
C LYS A 43 -25.46 14.97 17.18
N SER A 44 -25.06 16.24 17.19
CA SER A 44 -25.68 17.30 16.39
C SER A 44 -24.67 18.40 16.10
N TRP A 45 -24.91 19.14 15.02
CA TRP A 45 -24.13 20.32 14.66
C TRP A 45 -25.06 21.31 13.93
N PHE A 46 -24.76 22.60 14.03
CA PHE A 46 -25.46 23.65 13.30
C PHE A 46 -24.45 24.75 12.96
N PHE A 47 -24.78 25.55 11.94
CA PHE A 47 -23.95 26.65 11.50
C PHE A 47 -24.50 27.97 12.06
N THR A 48 -23.63 28.74 12.71
CA THR A 48 -23.94 30.07 13.25
C THR A 48 -23.32 31.15 12.37
N ASN A 49 -23.85 32.38 12.43
CA ASN A 49 -23.27 33.54 11.75
C ASN A 49 -22.18 34.25 12.59
N ASP A 50 -21.91 33.73 13.80
CA ASP A 50 -20.94 34.32 14.71
C ASP A 50 -19.52 34.10 14.18
N ILE A 51 -18.80 35.20 13.95
CA ILE A 51 -17.38 35.14 13.60
C ILE A 51 -16.63 34.74 14.87
N PRO A 52 -15.85 33.65 14.86
CA PRO A 52 -14.94 33.34 15.95
C PRO A 52 -13.93 34.48 16.06
N SER A 53 -14.16 35.40 17.00
CA SER A 53 -13.25 36.52 17.27
C SER A 53 -11.99 36.08 18.01
N THR A 54 -11.90 34.79 18.36
CA THR A 54 -10.81 34.19 19.13
C THR A 54 -10.11 33.11 18.32
N ALA A 55 -8.82 32.89 18.63
CA ALA A 55 -8.01 31.83 18.03
C ALA A 55 -8.56 30.39 18.27
N VAL A 56 -9.55 30.24 19.16
CA VAL A 56 -10.17 28.97 19.52
C VAL A 56 -10.84 28.28 18.32
N GLY A 57 -11.32 29.04 17.33
CA GLY A 57 -11.96 28.49 16.12
C GLY A 57 -11.03 28.23 14.95
N THR A 58 -9.73 28.54 15.08
CA THR A 58 -8.76 28.49 13.97
C THR A 58 -7.51 27.67 14.29
N VAL A 59 -7.30 27.29 15.55
CA VAL A 59 -6.12 26.55 16.01
C VAL A 59 -6.56 25.39 16.90
N ILE A 60 -5.90 24.25 16.75
CA ILE A 60 -6.07 23.10 17.64
C ILE A 60 -5.29 23.34 18.94
N GLN A 61 -5.99 23.35 20.07
CA GLN A 61 -5.38 23.56 21.39
C GLN A 61 -4.72 22.27 21.92
N PRO A 62 -3.67 22.37 22.75
CA PRO A 62 -3.12 21.21 23.46
C PRO A 62 -4.20 20.52 24.30
N GLY A 63 -4.28 19.20 24.22
CA GLY A 63 -5.30 18.39 24.92
C GLY A 63 -6.72 18.48 24.33
N GLU A 64 -6.92 19.16 23.20
CA GLU A 64 -8.22 19.18 22.52
C GLU A 64 -8.56 17.78 21.97
N LEU A 65 -9.78 17.33 22.24
CA LEU A 65 -10.31 16.07 21.74
C LEU A 65 -10.82 16.25 20.30
N ILE A 66 -10.24 15.52 19.36
CA ILE A 66 -10.55 15.63 17.94
C ILE A 66 -11.65 14.63 17.58
N PRO A 67 -12.78 15.05 17.00
CA PRO A 67 -13.81 14.11 16.57
C PRO A 67 -13.29 13.13 15.52
N PHE A 68 -13.81 11.91 15.52
CA PHE A 68 -13.43 10.88 14.56
C PHE A 68 -13.82 11.27 13.12
N ILE A 69 -13.09 10.79 12.12
CA ILE A 69 -13.29 11.19 10.72
C ILE A 69 -14.73 10.99 10.23
N GLU A 70 -15.43 9.96 10.71
CA GLU A 70 -16.81 9.67 10.32
C GLU A 70 -17.80 10.73 10.81
N ASP A 71 -17.49 11.40 11.91
CA ASP A 71 -18.29 12.49 12.47
C ASP A 71 -17.98 13.83 11.77
N VAL A 72 -16.72 14.01 11.36
CA VAL A 72 -16.24 15.27 10.75
C VAL A 72 -16.61 15.39 9.27
N LEU A 73 -16.62 14.29 8.52
CA LEU A 73 -16.89 14.29 7.08
C LEU A 73 -18.28 14.85 6.71
N PRO A 74 -19.39 14.46 7.38
CA PRO A 74 -20.71 15.05 7.14
C PRO A 74 -20.72 16.56 7.33
N ILE A 75 -20.06 17.05 8.39
CA ILE A 75 -19.94 18.49 8.69
C ILE A 75 -19.21 19.19 7.55
N SER A 76 -18.05 18.66 7.13
CA SER A 76 -17.26 19.24 6.04
C SER A 76 -18.02 19.30 4.70
N ARG A 77 -18.89 18.34 4.41
CA ARG A 77 -19.72 18.36 3.19
C ARG A 77 -20.80 19.43 3.29
N ALA A 78 -21.49 19.51 4.43
CA ALA A 78 -22.52 20.52 4.64
C ALA A 78 -21.95 21.94 4.65
N MET A 79 -20.70 22.13 5.11
CA MET A 79 -20.03 23.43 5.08
C MET A 79 -19.84 23.98 3.67
N ALA A 80 -19.55 23.12 2.68
CA ALA A 80 -19.42 23.55 1.30
C ALA A 80 -20.75 24.10 0.76
N ALA A 81 -21.86 23.46 1.12
CA ALA A 81 -23.21 23.91 0.77
C ALA A 81 -23.58 25.21 1.50
N ALA A 82 -23.28 25.31 2.80
CA ALA A 82 -23.52 26.52 3.58
C ALA A 82 -22.71 27.73 3.08
N PHE A 83 -21.46 27.50 2.68
CA PHE A 83 -20.62 28.53 2.05
C PHE A 83 -21.23 29.04 0.74
N ALA A 84 -21.76 28.13 -0.10
CA ALA A 84 -22.45 28.51 -1.33
C ALA A 84 -23.73 29.32 -1.07
N ALA A 85 -24.41 29.07 0.06
CA ALA A 85 -25.57 29.82 0.52
C ALA A 85 -25.22 31.17 1.20
N ALA A 86 -23.96 31.60 1.13
CA ALA A 86 -23.47 32.82 1.76
C ALA A 86 -23.71 32.89 3.28
N VAL A 87 -23.75 31.73 3.96
CA VAL A 87 -23.77 31.69 5.42
C VAL A 87 -22.40 32.15 5.92
N PRO A 88 -22.29 33.34 6.53
CA PRO A 88 -21.01 33.96 6.79
C PRO A 88 -20.35 33.28 7.98
N TYR A 89 -19.17 32.69 7.75
CA TYR A 89 -18.16 32.38 8.77
C TYR A 89 -18.44 31.18 9.68
N LEU A 90 -17.86 30.07 9.28
CA LEU A 90 -17.74 28.84 10.06
C LEU A 90 -16.31 28.70 10.61
N ASN A 91 -16.13 27.89 11.67
CA ASN A 91 -14.86 27.29 12.10
C ASN A 91 -14.28 26.34 11.02
N GLN A 92 -14.21 26.80 9.77
CA GLN A 92 -13.89 25.94 8.63
C GLN A 92 -12.46 25.45 8.65
N LEU A 93 -11.56 26.30 9.15
CA LEU A 93 -10.17 25.95 9.37
C LEU A 93 -10.04 24.81 10.38
N GLN A 94 -10.71 24.89 11.53
CA GLN A 94 -10.64 23.84 12.56
C GLN A 94 -11.17 22.49 12.06
N ILE A 95 -12.32 22.46 11.37
CA ILE A 95 -12.84 21.22 10.76
C ILE A 95 -11.84 20.62 9.76
N ARG A 96 -11.15 21.46 8.98
CA ARG A 96 -10.12 21.01 8.04
C ARG A 96 -8.87 20.49 8.74
N LEU A 97 -8.48 21.08 9.86
CA LEU A 97 -7.42 20.56 10.72
C LEU A 97 -7.82 19.21 11.35
N PHE A 98 -9.07 19.05 11.80
CA PHE A 98 -9.58 17.76 12.30
C PHE A 98 -9.48 16.65 11.24
N ILE A 99 -9.85 16.95 9.99
CA ILE A 99 -9.70 16.01 8.86
C ILE A 99 -8.22 15.70 8.64
N ALA A 100 -7.35 16.71 8.63
CA ALA A 100 -5.92 16.51 8.45
C ALA A 100 -5.34 15.61 9.55
N ILE A 101 -5.67 15.85 10.82
CA ILE A 101 -5.27 15.00 11.95
C ILE A 101 -5.76 13.56 11.76
N ASN A 102 -7.03 13.35 11.45
CA ASN A 102 -7.55 11.99 11.24
C ASN A 102 -6.83 11.27 10.09
N ASN A 103 -6.57 11.96 8.98
CA ASN A 103 -5.93 11.37 7.80
C ASN A 103 -4.46 10.98 8.04
N HIS A 104 -3.75 11.68 8.94
CA HIS A 104 -2.32 11.44 9.19
C HIS A 104 -2.04 10.63 10.46
N PHE A 105 -3.06 10.29 11.25
CA PHE A 105 -2.92 9.55 12.51
C PHE A 105 -2.12 8.25 12.36
N ARG A 106 -2.50 7.40 11.38
CA ARG A 106 -1.83 6.11 11.14
C ARG A 106 -0.35 6.30 10.80
N ALA A 107 -0.03 7.26 9.93
CA ALA A 107 1.34 7.52 9.49
C ALA A 107 2.22 8.02 10.65
N ILE A 108 1.68 8.89 11.51
CA ILE A 108 2.39 9.43 12.67
C ILE A 108 2.63 8.36 13.72
N ALA A 109 1.62 7.55 14.05
CA ALA A 109 1.77 6.44 14.98
C ALA A 109 2.79 5.41 14.48
N ALA A 110 2.72 5.05 13.19
CA ALA A 110 3.67 4.17 12.51
C ALA A 110 5.11 4.70 12.55
N ALA A 111 5.30 5.98 12.21
CA ALA A 111 6.62 6.61 12.21
C ALA A 111 7.22 6.68 13.62
N ARG A 112 6.40 6.93 14.65
CA ARG A 112 6.84 6.85 16.06
C ARG A 112 7.41 5.49 16.40
N GLN A 113 6.61 4.45 16.16
CA GLN A 113 6.99 3.07 16.47
C GLN A 113 8.25 2.66 15.72
N LEU A 114 8.37 3.03 14.44
CA LEU A 114 9.55 2.72 13.62
C LEU A 114 10.82 3.39 14.16
N TYR A 115 10.77 4.68 14.48
CA TYR A 115 11.93 5.38 15.01
C TYR A 115 12.36 4.83 16.38
N LEU A 116 11.41 4.63 17.30
CA LEU A 116 11.69 4.04 18.62
C LEU A 116 12.28 2.64 18.49
N HIS A 117 11.77 1.83 17.56
CA HIS A 117 12.30 0.50 17.30
C HIS A 117 13.74 0.55 16.80
N ILE A 118 14.05 1.38 15.80
CA ILE A 118 15.41 1.56 15.26
C ILE A 118 16.40 2.00 16.35
N VAL A 119 15.99 2.94 17.20
CA VAL A 119 16.80 3.41 18.34
C VAL A 119 17.04 2.29 19.35
N ALA A 120 15.99 1.54 19.70
CA ALA A 120 16.06 0.49 20.73
C ALA A 120 16.86 -0.74 20.28
N THR A 121 16.76 -1.11 19.01
CA THR A 121 17.39 -2.32 18.46
C THR A 121 18.79 -2.08 17.91
N THR A 122 19.26 -0.82 17.86
CA THR A 122 20.60 -0.45 17.36
C THR A 122 20.90 -0.99 15.95
N LEU A 123 19.87 -1.10 15.10
CA LEU A 123 20.00 -1.61 13.73
C LEU A 123 20.92 -0.75 12.86
N LEU A 124 21.00 0.52 13.20
CA LEU A 124 21.76 1.54 12.51
C LEU A 124 22.85 2.09 13.44
N SER A 125 23.93 2.61 12.88
CA SER A 125 24.93 3.33 13.66
C SER A 125 24.32 4.58 14.31
N ARG A 126 24.95 5.14 15.35
CA ARG A 126 24.44 6.36 15.98
C ARG A 126 24.31 7.54 15.00
N VAL A 127 25.23 7.64 14.05
CA VAL A 127 25.22 8.67 13.01
C VAL A 127 24.05 8.44 12.05
N ASP A 128 23.83 7.18 11.65
CA ASP A 128 22.72 6.79 10.77
C ASP A 128 21.35 6.98 11.45
N ILE A 129 21.24 6.75 12.76
CA ILE A 129 20.02 7.04 13.54
C ILE A 129 19.72 8.53 13.54
N GLN A 130 20.74 9.38 13.72
CA GLN A 130 20.57 10.82 13.65
C GLN A 130 20.10 11.26 12.26
N PHE A 131 20.73 10.74 11.20
CA PHE A 131 20.33 11.04 9.83
C PHE A 131 18.91 10.54 9.53
N PHE A 132 18.55 9.32 9.95
CA PHE A 132 17.20 8.79 9.86
C PHE A 132 16.17 9.68 10.56
N GLY A 133 16.51 10.20 11.74
CA GLY A 133 15.68 11.11 12.52
C GLY A 133 15.31 12.40 11.77
N GLU A 134 16.19 12.89 10.90
CA GLU A 134 15.97 14.11 10.11
C GLU A 134 15.20 13.87 8.80
N LEU A 135 15.00 12.62 8.40
CA LEU A 135 14.19 12.32 7.21
C LEU A 135 12.72 12.62 7.44
N ARG A 136 12.04 13.15 6.41
CA ARG A 136 10.60 13.39 6.49
C ARG A 136 9.86 12.08 6.35
N ILE A 137 8.84 11.88 7.18
CA ILE A 137 8.13 10.59 7.22
C ILE A 137 7.36 10.29 5.93
N PHE A 138 7.00 11.34 5.17
CA PHE A 138 6.29 11.26 3.90
C PHE A 138 7.19 11.34 2.67
N ASP A 139 8.51 11.51 2.84
CA ASP A 139 9.42 11.38 1.71
C ASP A 139 9.31 9.96 1.15
N SER A 140 9.39 9.84 -0.17
CA SER A 140 9.35 8.54 -0.83
C SER A 140 10.68 7.83 -0.66
N ILE A 141 10.64 6.51 -0.47
CA ILE A 141 11.82 5.65 -0.54
C ILE A 141 12.58 5.94 -1.85
N SER A 142 13.91 6.07 -1.75
CA SER A 142 14.79 6.41 -2.88
C SER A 142 15.51 5.18 -3.41
N GLY A 143 15.97 5.23 -4.66
CA GLY A 143 16.79 4.18 -5.25
C GLY A 143 16.04 3.11 -6.05
N PHE A 144 14.70 3.15 -6.05
CA PHE A 144 13.87 2.13 -6.72
C PHE A 144 13.24 2.70 -7.98
N ASP A 145 13.14 1.91 -9.05
CA ASP A 145 12.70 2.35 -10.37
C ASP A 145 11.17 2.45 -10.48
N ILE A 146 10.45 1.50 -9.90
CA ILE A 146 8.98 1.48 -9.92
C ILE A 146 8.40 1.67 -8.54
N THR A 147 9.06 1.12 -7.54
CA THR A 147 8.54 1.12 -6.18
C THR A 147 8.66 2.51 -5.56
N ARG A 148 7.51 3.10 -5.18
CA ARG A 148 7.46 4.38 -4.47
C ARG A 148 6.47 4.31 -3.33
N PHE A 149 6.95 4.48 -2.11
CA PHE A 149 6.11 4.56 -0.93
C PHE A 149 6.74 5.48 0.13
N PRO A 150 5.94 6.15 0.97
CA PRO A 150 6.45 7.00 2.02
C PRO A 150 7.21 6.21 3.10
N LEU A 151 8.31 6.76 3.60
CA LEU A 151 9.21 6.08 4.56
C LEU A 151 8.52 5.52 5.81
N TRP A 152 7.45 6.17 6.31
CA TRP A 152 6.72 5.65 7.48
C TRP A 152 6.14 4.24 7.26
N LYS A 153 5.86 3.82 6.01
CA LYS A 153 5.33 2.49 5.70
C LYS A 153 6.31 1.35 6.01
N LEU A 154 7.60 1.64 6.18
CA LEU A 154 8.57 0.66 6.70
C LEU A 154 8.15 0.11 8.08
N SER A 155 7.24 0.79 8.79
CA SER A 155 6.64 0.26 10.02
C SER A 155 5.90 -1.07 9.83
N CYS A 156 5.50 -1.46 8.61
CA CYS A 156 4.87 -2.77 8.36
C CYS A 156 5.84 -3.94 8.55
N LEU A 157 7.14 -3.66 8.70
CA LEU A 157 8.15 -4.65 9.07
C LEU A 157 8.22 -4.85 10.59
N LEU A 158 7.59 -4.02 11.41
CA LEU A 158 7.62 -4.15 12.88
C LEU A 158 6.68 -5.27 13.36
N GLY A 159 7.18 -6.12 14.27
CA GLY A 159 6.40 -7.23 14.82
C GLY A 159 5.89 -8.19 13.73
N GLU A 160 4.75 -8.83 13.96
CA GLU A 160 4.11 -9.77 13.03
C GLU A 160 3.04 -9.09 12.15
N THR A 161 3.25 -7.84 11.75
CA THR A 161 2.32 -7.16 10.83
C THR A 161 2.50 -7.65 9.39
N TRP A 162 1.41 -7.67 8.64
CA TRP A 162 1.42 -8.00 7.22
C TRP A 162 2.23 -6.98 6.42
N LEU A 163 3.10 -7.46 5.54
CA LEU A 163 3.83 -6.58 4.62
C LEU A 163 2.88 -5.95 3.62
N GLU A 164 3.06 -4.65 3.39
CA GLU A 164 2.43 -3.97 2.26
C GLU A 164 3.14 -4.35 0.95
N GLU A 165 2.38 -4.47 -0.15
CA GLU A 165 2.89 -4.89 -1.46
C GLU A 165 4.06 -4.01 -1.93
N ASP A 166 3.94 -2.69 -1.77
CA ASP A 166 5.00 -1.75 -2.15
C ASP A 166 6.31 -2.03 -1.39
N VAL A 167 6.26 -2.33 -0.09
CA VAL A 167 7.45 -2.60 0.72
C VAL A 167 8.09 -3.93 0.31
N LEU A 168 7.28 -4.94 0.00
CA LEU A 168 7.78 -6.20 -0.50
C LEU A 168 8.42 -6.05 -1.89
N ASN A 169 7.84 -5.26 -2.79
CA ASN A 169 8.41 -4.99 -4.11
C ASN A 169 9.77 -4.29 -3.99
N ALA A 170 9.93 -3.32 -3.08
CA ALA A 170 11.25 -2.73 -2.83
C ALA A 170 12.25 -3.75 -2.31
N LEU A 171 11.85 -4.67 -1.42
CA LEU A 171 12.75 -5.72 -0.95
C LEU A 171 13.15 -6.68 -2.07
N LEU A 172 12.21 -7.07 -2.92
CA LEU A 172 12.50 -7.89 -4.09
C LEU A 172 13.46 -7.15 -5.04
N GLU A 173 13.18 -5.89 -5.36
CA GLU A 173 14.06 -5.07 -6.20
C GLU A 173 15.47 -4.96 -5.58
N LEU A 174 15.57 -4.70 -4.28
CA LEU A 174 16.84 -4.58 -3.57
C LEU A 174 17.67 -5.87 -3.61
N HIS A 175 17.04 -7.04 -3.42
CA HIS A 175 17.77 -8.30 -3.29
C HIS A 175 17.93 -9.07 -4.60
N ILE A 176 17.22 -8.67 -5.67
CA ILE A 176 17.13 -9.46 -6.90
C ILE A 176 17.74 -8.71 -8.08
N CYS A 177 17.60 -7.38 -8.11
CA CYS A 177 18.32 -6.53 -9.06
C CYS A 177 19.84 -6.80 -9.10
N PRO A 178 20.55 -7.02 -7.96
CA PRO A 178 21.98 -7.29 -8.00
C PRO A 178 22.37 -8.66 -8.54
N VAL A 179 21.44 -9.63 -8.56
CA VAL A 179 21.78 -10.99 -8.97
C VAL A 179 22.05 -10.97 -10.48
N LYS A 180 23.34 -10.96 -10.83
CA LYS A 180 23.90 -10.99 -12.20
C LYS A 180 23.58 -12.33 -12.87
N ILE A 181 22.33 -12.65 -13.09
CA ILE A 181 22.00 -13.95 -13.67
C ILE A 181 22.11 -13.82 -15.18
N LEU A 182 23.06 -14.58 -15.72
CA LEU A 182 23.21 -14.99 -17.11
C LEU A 182 22.00 -15.81 -17.64
N GLY A 183 20.82 -15.65 -17.05
CA GLY A 183 19.59 -16.39 -17.29
C GLY A 183 18.42 -15.72 -16.56
N ALA A 184 17.30 -15.49 -17.24
CA ALA A 184 16.22 -14.65 -16.76
C ALA A 184 15.52 -15.23 -15.51
N ILE A 185 15.79 -14.72 -14.30
CA ILE A 185 14.82 -14.85 -13.22
C ILE A 185 13.72 -13.82 -13.48
N ALA A 186 12.53 -14.31 -13.84
CA ALA A 186 11.33 -13.49 -13.89
C ALA A 186 10.52 -13.73 -12.62
N ILE A 187 10.46 -12.74 -11.74
CA ILE A 187 9.54 -12.79 -10.61
C ILE A 187 8.24 -12.16 -11.06
N ILE A 188 7.22 -13.01 -11.13
CA ILE A 188 5.88 -12.55 -11.46
C ILE A 188 5.29 -11.97 -10.18
N CYS A 189 5.18 -10.64 -10.16
CA CYS A 189 4.60 -9.91 -9.03
C CYS A 189 3.14 -10.33 -8.77
N THR A 190 2.69 -10.22 -7.51
CA THR A 190 1.38 -10.67 -7.03
C THR A 190 0.19 -10.08 -7.79
N SER A 191 0.34 -8.84 -8.27
CA SER A 191 -0.66 -8.13 -9.05
C SER A 191 -0.84 -8.72 -10.47
N PHE A 192 0.18 -9.35 -11.03
CA PHE A 192 0.12 -10.00 -12.35
C PHE A 192 -0.80 -11.22 -12.34
N VAL A 193 -0.66 -12.10 -11.33
CA VAL A 193 -1.50 -13.30 -11.21
C VAL A 193 -2.96 -12.90 -10.96
N ALA A 194 -3.20 -11.88 -10.13
CA ALA A 194 -4.55 -11.40 -9.85
C ALA A 194 -5.25 -10.73 -11.04
N GLY A 195 -4.49 -10.12 -11.95
CA GLY A 195 -5.03 -9.45 -13.15
C GLY A 195 -5.40 -10.41 -14.30
N TYR A 196 -4.67 -11.53 -14.43
CA TYR A 196 -4.80 -12.44 -15.58
C TYR A 196 -5.59 -13.71 -15.32
N VAL A 197 -5.83 -14.11 -14.08
CA VAL A 197 -6.73 -15.24 -13.81
C VAL A 197 -8.17 -14.73 -13.99
N PRO A 198 -8.94 -15.20 -15.00
CA PRO A 198 -10.33 -14.77 -15.22
C PRO A 198 -11.31 -15.27 -14.13
N PHE A 199 -10.79 -15.73 -13.01
CA PHE A 199 -11.52 -16.31 -11.89
C PHE A 199 -11.12 -15.58 -10.60
N PRO A 200 -12.08 -15.16 -9.75
CA PRO A 200 -11.74 -14.52 -8.49
C PRO A 200 -11.13 -15.55 -7.54
N LEU A 201 -9.85 -15.35 -7.21
CA LEU A 201 -9.21 -16.04 -6.10
C LEU A 201 -9.98 -15.71 -4.80
N PRO A 202 -10.47 -16.70 -4.04
CA PRO A 202 -11.15 -16.45 -2.78
C PRO A 202 -10.15 -15.91 -1.77
N LYS A 203 -10.38 -14.67 -1.28
CA LYS A 203 -9.69 -13.99 -0.16
C LYS A 203 -8.15 -14.09 -0.17
N PHE A 204 -7.46 -13.04 -0.65
CA PHE A 204 -6.02 -12.75 -0.48
C PHE A 204 -5.14 -13.95 -0.09
N ARG A 205 -5.14 -15.01 -0.92
CA ARG A 205 -4.03 -15.94 -0.94
C ARG A 205 -2.96 -15.22 -1.74
N LEU A 206 -2.04 -14.56 -1.04
CA LEU A 206 -0.80 -14.09 -1.60
C LEU A 206 -0.06 -15.32 -2.16
N LEU A 207 -0.29 -15.58 -3.43
CA LEU A 207 0.40 -16.60 -4.20
C LEU A 207 1.67 -15.96 -4.71
N PHE A 208 2.74 -16.16 -3.95
CA PHE A 208 4.08 -15.88 -4.44
C PHE A 208 4.54 -17.08 -5.23
N ALA A 209 4.75 -16.86 -6.52
CA ALA A 209 5.40 -17.85 -7.35
C ALA A 209 6.64 -17.17 -7.96
N ALA A 210 7.79 -17.54 -7.41
CA ALA A 210 9.07 -17.16 -7.98
C ALA A 210 9.43 -18.20 -9.04
N LEU A 211 9.49 -17.78 -10.31
CA LEU A 211 10.05 -18.60 -11.37
C LEU A 211 11.55 -18.33 -11.42
N ILE A 212 12.32 -19.32 -10.97
CA ILE A 212 13.78 -19.26 -11.02
C ILE A 212 14.22 -20.09 -12.22
N ILE A 213 14.61 -19.42 -13.30
CA ILE A 213 15.20 -20.09 -14.47
C ILE A 213 16.69 -20.25 -14.20
N THR A 214 17.12 -21.47 -13.92
CA THR A 214 18.56 -21.78 -13.86
C THR A 214 19.04 -22.16 -15.26
N PRO A 215 20.11 -21.53 -15.78
CA PRO A 215 20.69 -21.97 -17.03
C PRO A 215 21.29 -23.37 -16.84
N GLY A 216 20.72 -24.37 -17.50
CA GLY A 216 21.28 -25.70 -17.56
C GLY A 216 22.64 -25.66 -18.27
N THR A 217 23.65 -26.28 -17.68
CA THR A 217 24.99 -26.34 -18.26
C THR A 217 24.98 -27.16 -19.56
N THR A 218 25.22 -26.50 -20.69
CA THR A 218 25.86 -27.01 -21.93
C THR A 218 25.10 -27.92 -22.93
N THR A 219 23.81 -28.20 -22.80
CA THR A 219 23.07 -28.87 -23.90
C THR A 219 22.11 -27.90 -24.63
N PRO A 220 22.02 -27.94 -25.98
CA PRO A 220 21.14 -27.07 -26.78
C PRO A 220 19.64 -27.35 -26.59
N HIS A 221 19.29 -28.21 -25.63
CA HIS A 221 17.94 -28.45 -25.13
C HIS A 221 17.94 -28.18 -23.63
N SER A 222 18.12 -26.92 -23.24
CA SER A 222 18.00 -26.49 -21.84
C SER A 222 16.53 -26.65 -21.42
N HIS A 223 16.20 -27.82 -20.89
CA HIS A 223 14.91 -28.08 -20.26
C HIS A 223 14.77 -27.14 -19.06
N LEU A 224 13.70 -26.35 -19.05
CA LEU A 224 13.31 -25.52 -17.91
C LEU A 224 12.87 -26.46 -16.78
N GLU A 225 13.80 -26.87 -15.91
CA GLU A 225 13.62 -28.12 -15.19
C GLU A 225 12.70 -28.03 -13.96
N ILE A 226 12.54 -26.87 -13.30
CA ILE A 226 11.77 -26.84 -12.04
C ILE A 226 11.08 -25.49 -11.77
N LEU A 227 9.74 -25.51 -11.63
CA LEU A 227 8.96 -24.46 -10.95
C LEU A 227 8.83 -24.82 -9.47
N PHE A 228 9.32 -23.94 -8.59
CA PHE A 228 9.13 -24.08 -7.15
C PHE A 228 7.93 -23.25 -6.71
N MET A 229 6.98 -23.91 -6.05
CA MET A 229 5.82 -23.23 -5.51
C MET A 229 5.66 -23.61 -4.04
N GLY A 230 6.01 -22.68 -3.17
CA GLY A 230 5.73 -22.79 -1.74
C GLY A 230 4.39 -22.12 -1.45
N THR A 231 3.41 -22.88 -0.97
CA THR A 231 2.41 -22.25 -0.10
C THR A 231 2.95 -22.37 1.31
N LEU A 232 3.03 -21.27 2.04
CA LEU A 232 3.55 -21.28 3.42
C LEU A 232 2.68 -22.10 4.38
N TRP A 233 1.50 -22.51 3.92
CA TRP A 233 0.49 -23.24 4.68
C TRP A 233 0.46 -24.74 4.38
N GLY A 234 1.47 -25.27 3.67
CA GLY A 234 1.54 -26.70 3.33
C GLY A 234 0.44 -27.20 2.37
N GLY A 235 -0.44 -26.31 1.90
CA GLY A 235 -1.48 -26.63 0.95
C GLY A 235 -0.92 -26.93 -0.44
N PRO A 236 -1.62 -27.76 -1.25
CA PRO A 236 -1.24 -27.98 -2.64
C PRO A 236 -1.23 -26.66 -3.39
N ALA A 237 -0.40 -26.61 -4.44
CA ALA A 237 -0.37 -25.48 -5.33
C ALA A 237 -1.77 -25.14 -5.85
N ALA A 238 -2.10 -23.85 -5.97
CA ALA A 238 -3.36 -23.47 -6.59
C ALA A 238 -3.34 -23.96 -8.05
N SER A 239 -4.41 -24.67 -8.45
CA SER A 239 -4.47 -25.41 -9.72
C SER A 239 -4.38 -24.51 -10.96
N ASP A 240 -4.62 -23.21 -10.80
CA ASP A 240 -4.62 -22.17 -11.81
C ASP A 240 -3.23 -21.58 -12.10
N ILE A 241 -2.25 -21.85 -11.24
CA ILE A 241 -0.90 -21.27 -11.40
C ILE A 241 -0.16 -21.84 -12.61
N MET A 242 -0.32 -23.14 -12.87
CA MET A 242 0.34 -23.79 -14.01
C MET A 242 -0.11 -23.24 -15.36
N PRO A 243 -1.42 -23.03 -15.60
CA PRO A 243 -1.89 -22.28 -16.75
C PRO A 243 -1.26 -20.89 -16.88
N SER A 244 -1.19 -20.11 -15.80
CA SER A 244 -0.59 -18.75 -15.84
C SER A 244 0.89 -18.76 -16.21
N PHE A 245 1.67 -19.67 -15.63
CA PHE A 245 3.09 -19.81 -15.99
C PHE A 245 3.31 -20.33 -17.39
N SER A 246 2.53 -21.33 -17.80
CA SER A 246 2.64 -21.90 -19.15
C SER A 246 2.30 -20.83 -20.19
N TRP A 247 1.28 -20.02 -19.93
CA TRP A 247 0.93 -18.87 -20.76
C TRP A 247 2.08 -17.87 -20.82
N PHE A 248 2.63 -17.44 -19.68
CA PHE A 248 3.74 -16.48 -19.63
C PHE A 248 4.97 -16.99 -20.41
N LEU A 249 5.39 -18.23 -20.13
CA LEU A 249 6.54 -18.85 -20.78
C LEU A 249 6.36 -18.95 -22.29
N GLN A 250 5.17 -19.37 -22.76
CA GLN A 250 4.84 -19.42 -24.18
C GLN A 250 4.99 -18.05 -24.86
N HIS A 251 4.57 -16.97 -24.22
CA HIS A 251 4.68 -15.61 -24.79
C HIS A 251 6.12 -15.09 -24.82
N THR A 252 6.98 -15.61 -23.94
CA THR A 252 8.43 -15.32 -23.95
C THR A 252 9.24 -16.25 -24.86
N GLY A 253 8.59 -17.15 -25.61
CA GLY A 253 9.27 -18.14 -26.46
C GLY A 253 9.92 -19.29 -25.68
N HIS A 254 9.62 -19.43 -24.39
CA HIS A 254 10.09 -20.52 -23.54
C HIS A 254 9.08 -21.67 -23.50
N SER A 255 9.59 -22.90 -23.35
CA SER A 255 8.73 -24.08 -23.17
C SER A 255 8.01 -24.04 -21.82
N ALA A 256 6.80 -24.58 -21.77
CA ALA A 256 6.06 -24.74 -20.52
C ALA A 256 6.87 -25.60 -19.53
N PRO A 257 6.76 -25.35 -18.21
CA PRO A 257 7.54 -26.08 -17.22
C PRO A 257 7.08 -27.55 -17.21
N LEU A 258 8.04 -28.47 -17.27
CA LEU A 258 7.76 -29.93 -17.27
C LEU A 258 7.36 -30.46 -15.90
N ARG A 259 7.81 -29.81 -14.82
CA ARG A 259 7.61 -30.29 -13.45
C ARG A 259 7.45 -29.13 -12.46
N VAL A 260 6.43 -29.24 -11.60
CA VAL A 260 6.31 -28.45 -10.38
C VAL A 260 6.79 -29.30 -9.22
N THR A 261 7.70 -28.77 -8.41
CA THR A 261 8.06 -29.43 -7.15
C THR A 261 7.49 -28.64 -5.98
N SER A 262 6.78 -29.32 -5.08
CA SER A 262 6.23 -28.76 -3.84
C SER A 262 7.25 -28.77 -2.69
N ASN A 263 8.53 -28.92 -3.00
CA ASN A 263 9.60 -29.10 -2.02
C ASN A 263 10.08 -27.77 -1.39
N GLY A 264 9.32 -26.68 -1.54
CA GLY A 264 9.81 -25.32 -1.28
C GLY A 264 9.84 -24.91 0.18
N ILE A 265 8.72 -25.00 0.90
CA ILE A 265 8.61 -24.51 2.29
C ILE A 265 7.46 -25.29 2.92
N ARG A 266 7.75 -26.28 3.79
CA ARG A 266 6.70 -27.00 4.53
C ARG A 266 6.48 -26.33 5.88
N GLU A 267 5.28 -25.81 6.10
CA GLU A 267 4.68 -25.50 7.41
C GLU A 267 5.62 -24.81 8.42
N LEU A 268 6.39 -23.83 7.95
CA LEU A 268 7.27 -23.07 8.84
C LEU A 268 6.57 -21.89 9.50
N GLN A 269 5.32 -21.59 9.13
CA GLN A 269 4.56 -20.45 9.66
C GLN A 269 3.36 -20.89 10.51
N GLY A 270 3.31 -20.36 11.73
CA GLY A 270 2.17 -20.44 12.61
C GLY A 270 0.93 -19.78 11.99
N PRO A 271 -0.28 -20.28 12.30
CA PRO A 271 -1.51 -19.67 11.83
C PRO A 271 -1.56 -18.20 12.24
N GLN A 272 -1.82 -17.32 11.27
CA GLN A 272 -1.94 -15.85 11.43
C GLN A 272 -0.62 -15.07 11.54
N SER A 273 0.54 -15.66 11.23
CA SER A 273 1.77 -14.88 11.09
C SER A 273 1.66 -13.89 9.93
N GLY A 274 1.91 -12.60 10.19
CA GLY A 274 2.04 -11.58 9.14
C GLY A 274 3.35 -11.67 8.35
N SER A 275 4.19 -12.67 8.62
CA SER A 275 5.55 -12.81 8.08
C SER A 275 5.63 -13.58 6.78
N CYS A 276 4.50 -13.90 6.16
CA CYS A 276 4.48 -14.64 4.90
C CYS A 276 5.31 -13.97 3.80
N GLY A 277 5.24 -12.64 3.67
CA GLY A 277 6.06 -11.91 2.70
C GLY A 277 7.57 -11.98 2.99
N VAL A 278 7.98 -11.94 4.26
CA VAL A 278 9.39 -12.02 4.65
C VAL A 278 9.95 -13.43 4.44
N ALA A 279 9.16 -14.47 4.75
CA ALA A 279 9.55 -15.85 4.50
C ALA A 279 9.71 -16.14 3.00
N VAL A 280 8.82 -15.59 2.17
CA VAL A 280 8.94 -15.67 0.71
C VAL A 280 10.20 -14.98 0.23
N LEU A 281 10.50 -13.78 0.73
CA LEU A 281 11.73 -13.08 0.38
C LEU A 281 12.97 -13.90 0.74
N ASN A 282 13.02 -14.46 1.96
CA ASN A 282 14.11 -15.32 2.39
C ASN A 282 14.25 -16.56 1.49
N PHE A 283 13.13 -17.19 1.14
CA PHE A 283 13.14 -18.33 0.22
C PHE A 283 13.75 -17.96 -1.13
N ILE A 284 13.38 -16.80 -1.68
CA ILE A 284 13.94 -16.30 -2.94
C ILE A 284 15.44 -16.04 -2.79
N GLN A 285 15.87 -15.37 -1.70
CA GLN A 285 17.28 -15.10 -1.41
C GLN A 285 18.10 -16.39 -1.28
N CYS A 286 17.58 -17.42 -0.60
CA CYS A 286 18.20 -18.74 -0.46
C CYS A 286 18.41 -19.46 -1.79
N ARG A 287 17.66 -19.07 -2.83
CA ARG A 287 17.75 -19.68 -4.15
C ARG A 287 18.52 -18.83 -5.15
N SER A 288 18.50 -17.51 -5.00
CA SER A 288 19.19 -16.58 -5.89
C SER A 288 20.67 -16.41 -5.53
N SER A 289 21.01 -16.53 -4.25
CA SER A 289 22.37 -16.31 -3.76
C SER A 289 23.10 -17.65 -3.63
N ALA A 290 24.30 -17.76 -4.21
CA ALA A 290 25.19 -18.90 -3.98
C ALA A 290 25.72 -18.96 -2.54
N SER A 291 25.58 -17.87 -1.78
CA SER A 291 25.96 -17.77 -0.37
C SER A 291 24.94 -18.44 0.55
N LYS A 292 25.42 -19.01 1.66
CA LYS A 292 24.60 -19.57 2.76
C LYS A 292 23.80 -18.48 3.46
N THR A 293 22.66 -18.10 2.90
CA THR A 293 21.65 -17.33 3.62
C THR A 293 21.02 -18.22 4.69
N PHE A 294 20.73 -17.62 5.85
CA PHE A 294 20.03 -18.33 6.92
C PHE A 294 18.65 -18.74 6.43
N SER A 295 18.28 -20.01 6.62
CA SER A 295 16.93 -20.46 6.29
C SER A 295 15.92 -19.85 7.26
N TRP A 296 14.78 -19.43 6.71
CA TRP A 296 13.64 -18.92 7.49
C TRP A 296 13.21 -19.91 8.57
N THR A 297 12.86 -19.38 9.73
CA THR A 297 12.05 -20.04 10.77
C THR A 297 11.20 -18.96 11.43
N ASP A 298 10.04 -19.31 11.98
CA ASP A 298 9.20 -18.34 12.70
C ASP A 298 9.94 -17.62 13.83
N GLU A 299 10.78 -18.33 14.58
CA GLU A 299 11.56 -17.69 15.67
C GLU A 299 12.58 -16.67 15.15
N ALA A 300 12.98 -16.80 13.88
CA ALA A 300 13.92 -15.89 13.22
C ALA A 300 13.19 -14.73 12.51
N SER A 301 11.86 -14.72 12.48
CA SER A 301 11.07 -13.66 11.84
C SER A 301 11.49 -12.24 12.26
N PRO A 302 11.64 -11.94 13.57
CA PRO A 302 12.06 -10.61 14.00
C PRO A 302 13.43 -10.21 13.44
N HIS A 303 14.35 -11.17 13.30
CA HIS A 303 15.69 -10.91 12.76
C HIS A 303 15.64 -10.51 11.28
N PHE A 304 14.93 -11.28 10.44
CA PHE A 304 14.80 -10.96 9.01
C PHE A 304 14.07 -9.64 8.78
N ARG A 305 13.05 -9.33 9.59
CA ARG A 305 12.34 -8.05 9.54
C ARG A 305 13.24 -6.86 9.90
N ASN A 306 14.00 -7.01 10.97
CA ASN A 306 15.00 -6.02 11.38
C ASN A 306 16.06 -5.80 10.30
N LYS A 307 16.53 -6.89 9.68
CA LYS A 307 17.47 -6.83 8.57
C LYS A 307 16.87 -6.12 7.36
N ALA A 308 15.62 -6.41 7.00
CA ALA A 308 14.90 -5.73 5.94
C ALA A 308 14.74 -4.22 6.19
N ILE A 309 14.44 -3.80 7.43
CA ILE A 309 14.42 -2.38 7.81
C ILE A 309 15.79 -1.76 7.61
N GLN A 310 16.84 -2.39 8.14
CA GLN A 310 18.22 -1.92 8.01
C GLN A 310 18.60 -1.74 6.54
N ASP A 311 18.35 -2.76 5.71
CA ASP A 311 18.73 -2.78 4.30
C ASP A 311 18.01 -1.70 3.50
N LEU A 312 16.69 -1.54 3.68
CA LEU A 312 15.93 -0.49 3.01
C LEU A 312 16.36 0.92 3.43
N VAL A 313 16.66 1.14 4.71
CA VAL A 313 17.10 2.46 5.20
C VAL A 313 18.52 2.79 4.71
N VAL A 314 19.45 1.85 4.79
CA VAL A 314 20.82 2.04 4.30
C VAL A 314 20.81 2.27 2.79
N TYR A 315 20.04 1.48 2.05
CA TYR A 315 19.89 1.67 0.60
C TYR A 315 19.29 3.02 0.26
N HIS A 316 18.26 3.46 0.98
CA HIS A 316 17.68 4.79 0.82
C HIS A 316 18.74 5.88 0.99
N PHE A 317 19.58 5.83 2.04
CA PHE A 317 20.64 6.82 2.24
C PHE A 317 21.61 6.85 1.07
N ILE A 318 22.08 5.69 0.63
CA ILE A 318 23.00 5.56 -0.50
C ILE A 318 22.39 6.16 -1.76
N ALA A 319 21.15 5.81 -2.07
CA ALA A 319 20.46 6.29 -3.25
C ALA A 319 20.15 7.79 -3.19
N SER A 320 19.82 8.35 -2.02
CA SER A 320 19.52 9.77 -1.86
C SER A 320 20.73 10.69 -2.04
N ILE A 321 21.94 10.19 -1.79
CA ILE A 321 23.19 10.93 -2.04
C ILE A 321 23.80 10.63 -3.41
N HIS A 322 23.26 9.63 -4.12
CA HIS A 322 23.78 9.20 -5.40
C HIS A 322 23.47 10.24 -6.49
N LYS A 323 24.50 10.66 -7.24
CA LYS A 323 24.41 11.81 -8.15
C LYS A 323 23.99 11.46 -9.58
N SER A 324 24.18 10.22 -10.02
CA SER A 324 23.81 9.85 -11.39
C SER A 324 22.30 9.97 -11.61
N PRO A 325 21.86 10.44 -12.78
CA PRO A 325 20.45 10.58 -13.09
C PRO A 325 19.79 9.21 -13.09
N ARG A 326 18.55 9.12 -12.59
CA ARG A 326 17.81 7.86 -12.44
C ARG A 326 17.75 7.05 -13.74
N ASP A 327 17.59 7.70 -14.88
CA ASP A 327 17.49 7.05 -16.20
C ASP A 327 18.79 6.33 -16.63
N SER A 328 19.92 6.59 -15.94
CA SER A 328 21.19 5.89 -16.16
C SER A 328 21.38 4.66 -15.26
N TRP A 329 20.51 4.46 -14.28
CA TRP A 329 20.68 3.41 -13.28
C TRP A 329 20.38 2.03 -13.84
N THR A 330 19.43 1.91 -14.77
CA THR A 330 19.00 0.61 -15.30
C THR A 330 19.09 0.58 -16.83
N VAL A 331 19.24 -0.62 -17.39
CA VAL A 331 19.10 -0.87 -18.82
C VAL A 331 18.14 -2.02 -19.05
N PRO A 332 17.28 -1.99 -20.08
CA PRO A 332 16.35 -3.08 -20.35
C PRO A 332 17.07 -4.43 -20.53
N CYS A 333 16.53 -5.49 -19.94
CA CYS A 333 17.06 -6.86 -20.04
C CYS A 333 16.82 -7.48 -21.43
N ALA A 334 15.75 -7.07 -22.11
CA ALA A 334 15.41 -7.53 -23.46
C ALA A 334 15.50 -6.34 -24.43
N ILE A 335 16.46 -6.39 -25.36
CA ILE A 335 16.41 -5.57 -26.56
C ILE A 335 15.41 -6.28 -27.48
N ALA A 336 14.20 -5.74 -27.62
CA ALA A 336 13.28 -6.21 -28.66
C ALA A 336 14.07 -6.25 -29.99
N PRO A 337 14.07 -7.37 -30.73
CA PRO A 337 14.83 -7.47 -31.96
C PRO A 337 14.42 -6.31 -32.87
N ALA A 338 15.37 -5.43 -33.20
CA ALA A 338 15.16 -4.16 -33.90
C ALA A 338 14.63 -4.32 -35.34
N THR A 339 14.19 -5.52 -35.73
CA THR A 339 13.89 -5.91 -37.11
C THR A 339 12.40 -6.09 -37.39
N ALA A 340 11.50 -5.82 -36.42
CA ALA A 340 10.07 -5.78 -36.71
C ALA A 340 9.69 -4.37 -37.20
N GLU A 341 9.72 -4.17 -38.52
CA GLU A 341 9.16 -3.00 -39.19
C GLU A 341 7.76 -2.68 -38.66
N GLU A 342 7.49 -1.37 -38.52
CA GLU A 342 6.34 -0.68 -37.94
C GLU A 342 4.96 -1.16 -38.41
N THR A 343 4.57 -2.39 -38.06
CA THR A 343 3.19 -2.83 -38.17
C THR A 343 2.42 -2.31 -36.96
N ASN A 344 1.81 -1.13 -37.14
CA ASN A 344 1.01 -0.34 -36.20
C ASN A 344 -0.25 -1.05 -35.62
N THR A 345 -0.25 -2.37 -35.48
CA THR A 345 -1.39 -3.15 -34.97
C THR A 345 -1.03 -4.25 -33.99
N ILE A 346 0.19 -4.26 -33.45
CA ILE A 346 0.54 -5.19 -32.38
C ILE A 346 -0.16 -4.71 -31.11
N ASP A 347 -1.27 -5.37 -30.81
CA ASP A 347 -1.89 -5.48 -29.48
C ASP A 347 -0.75 -5.53 -28.45
N ASP A 348 -0.62 -4.47 -27.65
CA ASP A 348 0.46 -4.31 -26.67
C ASP A 348 0.61 -5.62 -25.91
N GLY A 349 1.65 -6.39 -26.22
CA GLY A 349 1.93 -7.64 -25.54
C GLY A 349 2.11 -7.40 -24.04
N PRO A 350 2.49 -8.42 -23.25
CA PRO A 350 2.70 -8.31 -21.80
C PRO A 350 3.77 -7.26 -21.37
N VAL A 351 4.35 -6.52 -22.31
CA VAL A 351 5.24 -5.37 -22.14
C VAL A 351 4.56 -4.13 -21.50
N GLY A 352 3.24 -4.10 -21.36
CA GLY A 352 2.51 -3.01 -20.70
C GLY A 352 2.74 -2.89 -19.18
N PHE A 353 3.45 -3.86 -18.56
CA PHE A 353 3.81 -3.80 -17.15
C PHE A 353 5.21 -3.21 -17.00
N ASN A 354 5.28 -1.97 -16.51
CA ASN A 354 6.54 -1.38 -16.05
C ASN A 354 6.94 -2.06 -14.73
N ASP A 355 7.63 -3.20 -14.83
CA ASP A 355 8.11 -4.03 -13.70
C ASP A 355 9.65 -3.97 -13.61
N PHE A 356 10.20 -3.94 -12.40
CA PHE A 356 11.63 -3.75 -12.16
C PHE A 356 12.44 -4.93 -12.68
N ASN A 357 11.79 -6.09 -12.82
CA ASN A 357 12.37 -7.31 -13.37
C ASN A 357 12.65 -7.22 -14.88
N LEU A 358 12.21 -6.17 -15.57
CA LEU A 358 12.47 -5.96 -17.01
C LEU A 358 13.77 -5.20 -17.28
N SER A 359 14.46 -4.73 -16.24
CA SER A 359 15.70 -3.97 -16.36
C SER A 359 16.78 -4.52 -15.44
N ARG A 360 18.04 -4.43 -15.87
CA ARG A 360 19.22 -4.79 -15.08
C ARG A 360 19.93 -3.53 -14.60
N PRO A 361 20.56 -3.54 -13.42
CA PRO A 361 21.30 -2.38 -12.93
C PRO A 361 22.57 -2.16 -13.76
N THR A 362 22.91 -0.89 -14.00
CA THR A 362 24.19 -0.47 -14.57
C THR A 362 25.26 -0.38 -13.48
N ALA A 363 26.50 -0.09 -13.90
CA ALA A 363 27.59 0.19 -12.97
C ALA A 363 27.38 1.48 -12.14
N GLU A 364 26.49 2.36 -12.61
CA GLU A 364 26.12 3.60 -11.92
C GLU A 364 24.95 3.40 -10.95
N HIS A 365 24.31 2.23 -10.94
CA HIS A 365 23.17 2.01 -10.05
C HIS A 365 23.62 2.05 -8.57
N PRO A 366 22.90 2.73 -7.66
CA PRO A 366 23.27 2.83 -6.23
C PRO A 366 23.39 1.46 -5.53
N ILE A 367 22.76 0.43 -6.09
CA ILE A 367 22.87 -0.97 -5.62
C ILE A 367 24.32 -1.46 -5.58
N GLN A 368 25.17 -1.03 -6.51
CA GLN A 368 26.58 -1.46 -6.56
C GLN A 368 27.33 -1.01 -5.29
N LEU A 369 27.02 0.19 -4.80
CA LEU A 369 27.60 0.71 -3.56
C LEU A 369 26.99 0.02 -2.32
N PHE A 370 25.70 -0.30 -2.37
CA PHE A 370 25.04 -1.06 -1.30
C PHE A 370 25.64 -2.46 -1.13
N GLU A 371 25.84 -3.21 -2.21
CA GLU A 371 26.50 -4.52 -2.17
C GLU A 371 27.92 -4.43 -1.61
N ALA A 372 28.71 -3.47 -2.07
CA ALA A 372 30.08 -3.26 -1.61
C ALA A 372 30.18 -2.92 -0.10
N LEU A 373 29.11 -2.37 0.49
CA LEU A 373 29.00 -2.12 1.93
C LEU A 373 28.47 -3.33 2.69
N GLY A 374 27.57 -4.11 2.08
CA GLY A 374 27.00 -5.33 2.64
C GLY A 374 28.07 -6.38 2.95
N ASP A 375 29.04 -6.56 2.06
CA ASP A 375 30.18 -7.48 2.26
C ASP A 375 31.07 -7.11 3.45
N ARG A 376 30.94 -5.88 3.99
CA ARG A 376 31.76 -5.38 5.10
C ARG A 376 31.06 -5.42 6.45
N GLN A 377 29.75 -5.64 6.49
CA GLN A 377 29.05 -5.73 7.76
C GLN A 377 29.24 -7.13 8.35
N PRO A 378 29.89 -7.27 9.53
CA PRO A 378 29.97 -8.56 10.19
C PRO A 378 28.55 -9.04 10.43
N SER A 379 28.22 -10.23 9.92
CA SER A 379 26.91 -10.83 10.13
C SER A 379 26.61 -10.80 11.62
N VAL A 380 25.56 -10.08 12.03
CA VAL A 380 25.12 -10.07 13.43
C VAL A 380 24.80 -11.51 13.78
N LEU A 381 25.71 -12.16 14.51
CA LEU A 381 25.58 -13.55 14.89
C LEU A 381 24.27 -13.71 15.65
N ILE A 382 23.37 -14.55 15.15
CA ILE A 382 22.15 -14.92 15.89
C ILE A 382 22.61 -15.62 17.17
N PRO A 383 22.38 -15.05 18.37
CA PRO A 383 22.86 -15.66 19.60
C PRO A 383 22.19 -17.02 19.81
N GLY A 384 22.98 -18.10 19.79
CA GLY A 384 22.57 -19.40 20.37
C GLY A 384 22.01 -20.48 19.42
N ARG A 385 22.13 -20.40 18.09
CA ARG A 385 21.80 -21.55 17.22
C ARG A 385 23.04 -22.29 16.69
N PRO A 386 23.14 -23.62 16.87
CA PRO A 386 24.12 -24.42 16.15
C PRO A 386 23.78 -24.44 14.66
N TYR A 387 24.80 -24.27 13.82
CA TYR A 387 24.73 -24.47 12.38
C TYR A 387 24.12 -25.85 12.08
N VAL A 388 22.99 -25.90 11.36
CA VAL A 388 22.38 -27.15 10.90
C VAL A 388 23.06 -27.50 9.57
N PRO A 389 23.86 -28.59 9.49
CA PRO A 389 24.42 -29.02 8.21
C PRO A 389 23.29 -29.43 7.25
N GLU A 390 23.50 -29.09 5.99
CA GLU A 390 22.64 -29.36 4.84
C GLU A 390 22.12 -30.82 4.85
N VAL A 391 20.80 -30.99 4.77
CA VAL A 391 20.18 -32.32 4.57
C VAL A 391 20.46 -32.73 3.12
N HIS A 392 21.52 -33.52 2.91
CA HIS A 392 21.73 -34.20 1.63
C HIS A 392 20.54 -35.12 1.33
N LEU A 393 19.84 -34.83 0.24
CA LEU A 393 18.83 -35.71 -0.34
C LEU A 393 19.46 -37.09 -0.64
N PRO A 394 18.77 -38.21 -0.35
CA PRO A 394 19.32 -39.54 -0.58
C PRO A 394 19.46 -39.79 -2.08
N THR A 395 20.70 -39.85 -2.56
CA THR A 395 21.03 -40.53 -3.81
C THR A 395 20.94 -42.04 -3.55
N ASN A 396 20.07 -42.73 -4.30
CA ASN A 396 19.93 -44.18 -4.29
C ASN A 396 21.29 -44.90 -4.43
N PRO A 397 21.60 -45.94 -3.65
CA PRO A 397 22.84 -46.68 -3.77
C PRO A 397 22.68 -47.88 -4.71
N LEU A 398 23.53 -47.96 -5.74
CA LEU A 398 23.76 -49.22 -6.46
C LEU A 398 25.21 -49.29 -6.92
N SER A 399 26.08 -49.84 -6.07
CA SER A 399 27.13 -50.79 -6.45
C SER A 399 27.94 -51.23 -5.24
N LYS A 400 28.35 -52.50 -5.28
CA LYS A 400 28.93 -53.31 -4.21
C LYS A 400 30.45 -53.07 -4.07
N LEU A 401 30.93 -53.01 -2.84
CA LEU A 401 32.31 -53.29 -2.38
C LEU A 401 32.59 -54.83 -2.44
N PRO A 402 33.83 -55.38 -2.28
CA PRO A 402 34.86 -54.91 -1.34
C PRO A 402 36.35 -55.05 -1.74
N GLY A 403 37.25 -54.36 -1.00
CA GLY A 403 38.67 -54.75 -0.96
C GLY A 403 39.65 -53.80 -0.24
N LEU A 404 39.86 -54.06 1.06
CA LEU A 404 41.06 -53.84 1.88
C LEU A 404 41.66 -52.42 2.13
N ALA A 405 41.69 -52.07 3.41
CA ALA A 405 42.66 -51.18 4.09
C ALA A 405 43.71 -52.08 4.81
N PRO A 406 44.84 -51.59 5.40
CA PRO A 406 44.88 -50.45 6.33
C PRO A 406 46.14 -49.51 6.32
N THR A 407 45.90 -48.23 6.64
CA THR A 407 46.61 -47.23 7.52
C THR A 407 48.14 -47.26 7.79
N PRO A 408 48.73 -46.24 8.44
CA PRO A 408 48.76 -44.79 8.17
C PRO A 408 50.22 -44.25 8.26
N SER A 409 50.48 -42.98 7.92
CA SER A 409 51.73 -42.33 8.35
C SER A 409 51.49 -40.89 8.73
N LEU A 410 51.79 -40.61 10.01
CA LEU A 410 52.06 -39.30 10.59
C LEU A 410 53.11 -38.57 9.74
N ILE A 411 52.89 -37.28 9.47
CA ILE A 411 53.97 -36.35 9.17
C ILE A 411 53.91 -35.22 10.20
N VAL A 412 55.04 -35.09 10.88
CA VAL A 412 55.45 -34.07 11.83
C VAL A 412 55.55 -32.73 11.11
N LEU A 413 54.98 -31.67 11.69
CA LEU A 413 55.35 -30.30 11.35
C LEU A 413 56.19 -29.77 12.51
N ASP A 414 57.50 -29.70 12.25
CA ASP A 414 58.42 -28.85 13.00
C ASP A 414 58.70 -27.58 12.19
N SER A 415 59.10 -26.59 12.97
CA SER A 415 59.29 -25.18 12.70
C SER A 415 60.51 -24.87 11.81
N ASP A 416 60.45 -23.74 11.12
CA ASP A 416 61.25 -22.53 11.39
C ASP A 416 61.59 -21.71 10.12
N GLU A 417 61.53 -20.40 10.36
CA GLU A 417 62.36 -19.32 9.83
C GLU A 417 62.27 -18.86 8.35
N ASP A 418 61.97 -17.55 8.26
CA ASP A 418 62.62 -16.51 7.47
C ASP A 418 62.69 -16.63 5.93
N SER A 419 61.92 -15.77 5.27
CA SER A 419 62.49 -14.96 4.19
C SER A 419 61.68 -13.68 3.96
N ASP A 420 62.35 -12.57 4.23
CA ASP A 420 62.05 -11.20 3.81
C ASP A 420 61.86 -11.04 2.29
N THR A 421 61.27 -9.88 1.95
CA THR A 421 61.27 -9.15 0.67
C THR A 421 60.48 -9.73 -0.51
N ASP A 422 59.37 -9.09 -0.87
CA ASP A 422 59.41 -8.03 -1.90
C ASP A 422 58.07 -7.28 -2.01
N ASP A 423 58.18 -5.95 -1.90
CA ASP A 423 57.14 -4.96 -2.11
C ASP A 423 56.73 -4.92 -3.60
N HIS A 424 55.46 -5.23 -3.87
CA HIS A 424 54.79 -4.77 -5.07
C HIS A 424 53.60 -3.88 -4.69
N ASP A 425 53.86 -2.57 -4.75
CA ASP A 425 52.88 -1.49 -4.74
C ASP A 425 51.77 -1.76 -5.75
N PHE A 426 50.56 -2.02 -5.25
CA PHE A 426 49.32 -1.96 -6.02
C PHE A 426 48.54 -0.73 -5.56
N GLU A 427 48.36 0.23 -6.48
CA GLU A 427 47.62 1.48 -6.28
C GLU A 427 46.18 1.22 -5.80
N VAL A 428 45.91 1.49 -4.52
CA VAL A 428 44.57 1.63 -3.95
C VAL A 428 44.40 3.07 -3.46
N THR A 429 44.35 4.02 -4.40
CA THR A 429 44.34 5.46 -4.08
C THR A 429 42.98 6.15 -4.30
N GLN A 430 41.95 5.45 -4.83
CA GLN A 430 40.67 6.10 -5.18
C GLN A 430 39.52 5.94 -4.15
N LEU A 431 39.58 5.00 -3.19
CA LEU A 431 38.42 4.75 -2.28
C LEU A 431 38.52 5.31 -0.85
N LYS A 432 39.68 5.79 -0.39
CA LYS A 432 39.79 6.40 0.96
C LYS A 432 39.25 7.83 1.06
N LYS A 433 38.84 8.45 -0.07
CA LYS A 433 38.36 9.84 -0.10
C LYS A 433 36.87 10.02 0.18
N ILE A 434 36.10 8.91 0.28
CA ILE A 434 34.64 8.96 0.46
C ILE A 434 34.23 8.98 1.95
N THR A 435 35.11 8.56 2.88
CA THR A 435 34.78 8.50 4.32
C THR A 435 35.00 9.81 5.08
N SER A 436 35.33 10.92 4.40
CA SER A 436 35.45 12.24 5.02
C SER A 436 34.69 13.32 4.23
N PHE A 437 33.37 13.17 4.09
CA PHE A 437 32.53 14.29 3.68
C PHE A 437 32.09 15.06 4.93
N LYS A 438 32.77 16.19 5.17
CA LYS A 438 32.33 17.22 6.11
C LYS A 438 31.20 17.99 5.42
N LEU A 439 29.95 17.68 5.73
CA LEU A 439 28.84 18.57 5.38
C LEU A 439 28.95 19.83 6.24
N GLU A 440 29.23 20.97 5.61
CA GLU A 440 29.03 22.26 6.27
C GLU A 440 27.51 22.50 6.40
N PRO A 441 26.99 22.75 7.61
CA PRO A 441 25.61 23.13 7.77
C PRO A 441 25.40 24.52 7.16
N ALA A 442 24.44 24.65 6.25
CA ALA A 442 23.92 25.94 5.84
C ALA A 442 23.22 26.58 7.05
N ILE A 443 23.95 27.42 7.78
CA ILE A 443 23.40 28.28 8.83
C ILE A 443 22.59 29.36 8.11
N ILE A 444 21.26 29.27 8.19
CA ILE A 444 20.38 30.40 7.91
C ILE A 444 20.44 31.30 9.16
N ASP A 445 21.23 32.37 9.07
CA ASP A 445 21.30 33.42 10.08
C ASP A 445 20.00 34.24 10.06
N LEU A 446 19.16 34.05 11.08
CA LEU A 446 18.02 34.91 11.40
C LEU A 446 18.26 35.55 12.77
N SER A 447 19.26 36.42 12.84
CA SER A 447 19.41 37.46 13.86
C SER A 447 19.73 38.75 13.09
N ARG A 448 19.16 39.94 13.28
CA ARG A 448 18.64 40.73 14.41
C ARG A 448 17.96 41.94 13.70
N ASP A 449 16.83 42.47 14.17
CA ASP A 449 16.82 43.65 15.02
C ASP A 449 15.38 43.90 15.51
N SER A 450 15.20 44.11 16.81
CA SER A 450 14.21 45.04 17.38
C SER A 450 14.44 45.15 18.89
N ASP A 451 15.04 46.27 19.30
CA ASP A 451 15.19 46.68 20.69
C ASP A 451 13.91 47.35 21.24
N SER A 452 13.56 46.97 22.48
CA SER A 452 12.86 47.73 23.55
C SER A 452 11.32 47.99 23.45
N PRO A 453 10.63 48.31 24.58
CA PRO A 453 10.72 47.81 25.97
C PRO A 453 9.35 47.44 26.63
N SER A 454 9.43 46.68 27.73
CA SER A 454 8.49 46.32 28.85
C SER A 454 7.58 47.45 29.42
N PRO A 455 6.61 47.27 30.40
CA PRO A 455 5.96 46.09 31.05
C PRO A 455 4.41 46.15 31.17
N PHE A 456 3.78 45.11 31.77
CA PHE A 456 2.59 45.06 32.68
C PHE A 456 1.59 43.92 32.34
N PRO A 457 0.75 43.45 33.30
CA PRO A 457 1.11 42.55 34.39
C PRO A 457 0.36 41.20 34.31
N SER A 458 0.85 40.21 35.07
CA SER A 458 0.22 38.89 35.24
C SER A 458 -1.26 38.97 35.61
N ARG A 459 -2.13 38.45 34.74
CA ARG A 459 -3.46 37.98 35.12
C ARG A 459 -3.49 36.47 35.05
N ARG A 460 -3.72 35.85 36.23
CA ARG A 460 -4.16 34.46 36.34
C ARG A 460 -5.48 34.32 35.57
N LEU A 461 -5.50 33.49 34.54
CA LEU A 461 -6.73 33.07 33.88
C LEU A 461 -7.10 31.69 34.41
N LEU A 462 -8.25 31.65 35.08
CA LEU A 462 -8.98 30.44 35.42
C LEU A 462 -9.41 29.74 34.11
N HIS A 463 -9.27 28.42 34.09
CA HIS A 463 -9.76 27.55 33.01
C HIS A 463 -11.29 27.66 32.88
N PRO A 464 -11.84 27.80 31.66
CA PRO A 464 -13.22 27.45 31.39
C PRO A 464 -13.31 25.99 30.92
N THR A 465 -14.05 25.19 31.68
CA THR A 465 -14.54 23.87 31.30
C THR A 465 -15.64 24.04 30.25
N VAL A 466 -15.56 23.31 29.14
CA VAL A 466 -16.61 23.23 28.12
C VAL A 466 -17.77 22.39 28.66
N PHE A 467 -18.98 22.96 28.71
CA PHE A 467 -20.20 22.21 28.98
C PHE A 467 -20.76 21.63 27.68
N LEU A 468 -20.89 20.30 27.64
CA LEU A 468 -21.84 19.63 26.75
C LEU A 468 -23.26 19.99 27.23
N ARG A 469 -24.04 20.66 26.38
CA ARG A 469 -25.42 21.06 26.69
C ARG A 469 -26.35 19.88 26.43
N ASP A 470 -27.02 19.41 27.48
CA ASP A 470 -28.09 18.42 27.38
C ASP A 470 -29.40 19.13 26.97
N PRO A 471 -30.18 18.62 25.99
CA PRO A 471 -31.47 19.19 25.64
C PRO A 471 -32.59 18.45 26.38
N SER A 472 -32.80 18.76 27.65
CA SER A 472 -34.08 18.52 28.31
C SER A 472 -34.19 19.39 29.57
N GLU A 473 -35.10 20.37 29.55
CA GLU A 473 -36.25 20.44 30.47
C GLU A 473 -36.89 21.84 30.43
N GLU A 474 -38.14 21.87 29.99
CA GLU A 474 -39.13 22.84 30.41
C GLU A 474 -39.62 22.48 31.83
N SER A 475 -40.04 23.51 32.55
CA SER A 475 -40.96 23.56 33.68
C SER A 475 -40.38 23.63 35.10
N ASP A 476 -41.05 24.52 35.83
CA ASP A 476 -40.83 24.99 37.20
C ASP A 476 -40.92 23.88 38.25
N ASP A 477 -40.02 23.89 39.24
CA ASP A 477 -40.41 24.15 40.63
C ASP A 477 -39.19 24.26 41.56
N VAL A 478 -39.23 25.28 42.40
CA VAL A 478 -38.25 25.56 43.45
C VAL A 478 -38.50 24.63 44.63
N VAL A 479 -37.56 23.72 44.93
CA VAL A 479 -37.43 23.12 46.26
C VAL A 479 -35.96 23.06 46.68
N VAL A 480 -35.64 23.85 47.69
CA VAL A 480 -34.36 23.85 48.42
C VAL A 480 -34.33 22.63 49.34
N VAL A 481 -33.35 21.73 49.17
CA VAL A 481 -32.99 20.74 50.21
C VAL A 481 -31.47 20.64 50.35
N SER A 482 -31.06 20.81 51.60
CA SER A 482 -29.72 20.84 52.16
C SER A 482 -28.96 19.50 52.07
N HIS A 483 -27.65 19.56 51.80
CA HIS A 483 -26.75 18.42 51.93
C HIS A 483 -26.37 18.17 53.40
N THR A 484 -26.74 16.99 53.92
CA THR A 484 -26.12 16.38 55.11
C THR A 484 -25.12 15.30 54.69
N SER A 485 -23.92 15.42 55.22
CA SER A 485 -22.76 14.52 55.11
C SER A 485 -22.87 13.25 55.96
N ALA A 486 -22.35 12.12 55.45
CA ALA A 486 -21.56 11.06 56.12
C ALA A 486 -21.83 9.66 55.48
N PRO A 487 -21.00 8.61 55.75
CA PRO A 487 -19.54 8.56 55.78
C PRO A 487 -18.96 7.40 54.93
N SER A 488 -17.64 7.49 54.70
CA SER A 488 -16.77 6.54 54.04
C SER A 488 -16.88 5.09 54.53
N LYS A 489 -16.89 4.14 53.59
CA LYS A 489 -16.53 2.74 53.83
C LYS A 489 -15.36 2.31 52.93
N SER A 490 -14.56 1.47 53.54
CA SER A 490 -13.21 0.98 53.22
C SER A 490 -12.99 0.49 51.80
N ILE A 491 -11.86 0.92 51.25
CA ILE A 491 -11.21 0.43 50.03
C ILE A 491 -10.66 -0.98 50.28
N THR A 492 -11.15 -1.95 49.52
CA THR A 492 -10.45 -3.22 49.24
C THR A 492 -9.80 -3.13 47.88
N SER A 493 -8.49 -3.34 47.85
CA SER A 493 -7.61 -3.32 46.67
C SER A 493 -7.97 -4.38 45.62
N PRO A 494 -8.01 -4.06 44.31
CA PRO A 494 -8.23 -5.05 43.28
C PRO A 494 -6.92 -5.72 42.82
N LYS A 495 -7.04 -7.03 42.61
CA LYS A 495 -6.09 -7.93 41.93
C LYS A 495 -5.64 -7.35 40.59
N LYS A 496 -4.33 -7.41 40.34
CA LYS A 496 -3.73 -7.28 39.00
C LYS A 496 -4.18 -8.46 38.12
N GLU A 497 -4.94 -8.16 37.07
CA GLU A 497 -5.11 -9.05 35.92
C GLU A 497 -4.14 -8.62 34.79
N PRO A 498 -3.65 -9.58 33.98
CA PRO A 498 -2.67 -9.30 32.94
C PRO A 498 -3.31 -8.62 31.71
N LEU A 499 -2.60 -7.61 31.23
CA LEU A 499 -2.86 -6.81 30.04
C LEU A 499 -3.02 -7.71 28.81
N CYS A 500 -4.16 -7.60 28.14
CA CYS A 500 -4.56 -8.41 26.99
C CYS A 500 -3.96 -7.94 25.66
N ASP A 501 -3.67 -8.92 24.81
CA ASP A 501 -3.24 -8.82 23.41
C ASP A 501 -4.22 -8.00 22.56
N ILE A 502 -3.74 -6.90 21.98
CA ILE A 502 -4.42 -6.18 20.90
C ILE A 502 -4.09 -6.91 19.59
N THR A 503 -4.84 -7.96 19.26
CA THR A 503 -4.88 -8.50 17.90
C THR A 503 -5.88 -7.68 17.08
N ASN A 504 -5.34 -6.81 16.22
CA ASN A 504 -6.10 -5.93 15.33
C ASN A 504 -6.75 -6.73 14.18
N SER A 505 -7.88 -7.37 14.46
CA SER A 505 -8.89 -7.69 13.45
C SER A 505 -9.96 -6.60 13.51
N GLN A 506 -9.73 -5.48 12.83
CA GLN A 506 -10.80 -4.49 12.59
C GLN A 506 -11.85 -5.12 11.68
N GLN A 507 -12.88 -5.72 12.27
CA GLN A 507 -14.19 -5.84 11.63
C GLN A 507 -14.67 -4.41 11.36
N ARG A 508 -14.58 -3.96 10.11
CA ARG A 508 -15.21 -2.72 9.64
C ARG A 508 -16.71 -2.80 9.95
N GLN A 509 -17.19 -1.97 10.86
CA GLN A 509 -18.62 -1.80 11.12
C GLN A 509 -19.28 -1.12 9.90
N PRO A 510 -20.54 -1.45 9.57
CA PRO A 510 -21.23 -0.91 8.41
C PRO A 510 -21.57 0.58 8.59
N PHE A 511 -21.19 1.39 7.61
CA PHE A 511 -21.43 2.83 7.54
C PHE A 511 -22.94 3.16 7.52
N GLN A 512 -23.31 4.27 8.15
CA GLN A 512 -24.68 4.76 8.17
C GLN A 512 -25.15 5.24 6.79
N VAL A 513 -26.42 4.98 6.55
CA VAL A 513 -27.08 4.76 5.28
C VAL A 513 -27.47 6.07 4.59
N ILE A 514 -27.10 6.27 3.32
CA ILE A 514 -27.69 7.33 2.48
C ILE A 514 -28.47 6.68 1.32
N GLY A 515 -29.76 6.47 1.54
CA GLY A 515 -30.72 5.83 0.61
C GLY A 515 -31.14 4.43 1.05
N ASP A 516 -32.23 3.88 0.51
CA ASP A 516 -32.76 2.56 0.91
C ASP A 516 -31.84 1.37 0.56
N ILE A 517 -30.58 1.54 0.16
CA ILE A 517 -29.70 0.47 -0.33
C ILE A 517 -28.63 0.14 0.71
N ASN A 518 -28.95 -0.83 1.57
CA ASN A 518 -28.09 -1.25 2.70
C ASN A 518 -27.54 -2.65 2.52
N ILE A 519 -26.41 -2.93 3.18
CA ILE A 519 -25.94 -4.32 3.35
C ILE A 519 -27.06 -5.13 3.98
N GLY A 520 -27.42 -6.24 3.33
CA GLY A 520 -28.54 -7.10 3.70
C GLY A 520 -29.84 -6.84 2.95
N LYS A 521 -30.00 -5.69 2.25
CA LYS A 521 -31.19 -5.46 1.42
C LYS A 521 -31.31 -6.53 0.35
N THR A 522 -32.50 -7.10 0.22
CA THR A 522 -32.85 -8.13 -0.74
C THR A 522 -33.64 -7.55 -1.91
N TYR A 523 -33.41 -8.14 -3.08
CA TYR A 523 -34.06 -7.83 -4.34
C TYR A 523 -34.52 -9.15 -4.97
N ARG A 524 -35.62 -9.11 -5.71
CA ARG A 524 -36.13 -10.31 -6.40
C ARG A 524 -35.22 -10.66 -7.56
N THR A 525 -34.71 -9.65 -8.26
CA THR A 525 -33.79 -9.80 -9.39
C THR A 525 -32.57 -8.91 -9.23
N PHE A 526 -31.49 -9.23 -9.93
CA PHE A 526 -30.31 -8.35 -9.95
C PHE A 526 -30.63 -7.02 -10.63
N GLU A 527 -31.49 -7.04 -11.64
CA GLU A 527 -31.91 -5.88 -12.41
C GLU A 527 -32.60 -4.83 -11.54
N GLU A 528 -33.41 -5.26 -10.58
CA GLU A 528 -34.06 -4.40 -9.59
C GLU A 528 -33.01 -3.71 -8.70
N GLY A 529 -32.08 -4.48 -8.10
CA GLY A 529 -31.02 -3.91 -7.26
C GLY A 529 -30.06 -3.00 -8.01
N LYS A 530 -29.74 -3.33 -9.27
CA LYS A 530 -28.94 -2.49 -10.16
C LYS A 530 -29.66 -1.18 -10.49
N ALA A 531 -30.96 -1.23 -10.78
CA ALA A 531 -31.76 -0.05 -11.09
C ALA A 531 -31.82 0.90 -9.90
N ASP A 532 -31.98 0.39 -8.68
CA ASP A 532 -31.91 1.16 -7.44
C ASP A 532 -30.56 1.89 -7.28
N VAL A 533 -29.45 1.17 -7.42
CA VAL A 533 -28.09 1.75 -7.32
C VAL A 533 -27.90 2.83 -8.38
N TYR A 534 -28.31 2.56 -9.61
CA TYR A 534 -28.23 3.54 -10.69
C TYR A 534 -29.09 4.76 -10.36
N ALA A 535 -30.37 4.60 -10.00
CA ALA A 535 -31.25 5.72 -9.69
C ALA A 535 -30.65 6.63 -8.59
N LEU A 536 -30.15 6.04 -7.50
CA LEU A 536 -29.52 6.76 -6.39
C LEU A 536 -28.31 7.59 -6.84
N GLU A 537 -27.41 6.97 -7.59
CA GLU A 537 -26.13 7.59 -7.96
C GLU A 537 -26.25 8.53 -9.16
N ASN A 538 -27.19 8.24 -10.04
CA ASN A 538 -27.59 9.11 -11.15
C ASN A 538 -28.15 10.44 -10.62
N ALA A 539 -28.96 10.39 -9.56
CA ALA A 539 -29.45 11.59 -8.87
C ALA A 539 -28.31 12.44 -8.27
N ARG A 540 -27.14 11.83 -8.02
CA ARG A 540 -25.91 12.49 -7.55
C ARG A 540 -24.97 12.92 -8.70
N GLY A 541 -25.36 12.68 -9.95
CA GLY A 541 -24.53 12.98 -11.14
C GLY A 541 -23.38 12.00 -11.38
N ASN A 542 -23.38 10.84 -10.71
CA ASN A 542 -22.38 9.79 -10.93
C ASN A 542 -22.91 8.75 -11.91
N ILE A 543 -22.08 8.34 -12.86
CA ILE A 543 -22.41 7.27 -13.80
C ILE A 543 -21.85 5.96 -13.24
N TRP A 544 -22.65 4.90 -13.19
CA TRP A 544 -22.25 3.59 -12.70
C TRP A 544 -22.38 2.52 -13.79
N ARG A 545 -21.57 1.46 -13.68
CA ARG A 545 -21.56 0.32 -14.61
C ARG A 545 -21.39 -1.01 -13.88
N ILE A 546 -21.79 -2.11 -14.52
CA ILE A 546 -21.42 -3.46 -14.07
C ILE A 546 -19.92 -3.64 -14.36
N ALA A 547 -19.11 -3.83 -13.31
CA ALA A 547 -17.67 -3.99 -13.46
C ALA A 547 -17.24 -5.46 -13.46
N GLN A 548 -17.90 -6.30 -12.65
CA GLN A 548 -17.53 -7.70 -12.49
C GLN A 548 -18.77 -8.58 -12.33
N SER A 549 -18.70 -9.80 -12.87
CA SER A 549 -19.68 -10.87 -12.66
C SER A 549 -18.95 -12.15 -12.29
N LEU A 550 -19.51 -12.95 -11.39
CA LEU A 550 -18.98 -14.25 -11.01
C LEU A 550 -20.02 -15.32 -11.32
N LYS A 551 -19.63 -16.31 -12.11
CA LYS A 551 -20.42 -17.52 -12.37
C LYS A 551 -19.81 -18.70 -11.59
N PRO A 552 -20.63 -19.58 -11.00
CA PRO A 552 -20.12 -20.80 -10.37
C PRO A 552 -19.57 -21.74 -11.45
N ARG A 553 -18.61 -22.58 -11.08
CA ARG A 553 -17.98 -23.51 -12.03
C ARG A 553 -19.03 -24.44 -12.63
N GLY A 554 -19.25 -24.34 -13.95
CA GLY A 554 -20.25 -25.14 -14.67
C GLY A 554 -21.68 -24.59 -14.63
N GLY A 555 -21.95 -23.45 -13.98
CA GLY A 555 -23.25 -22.79 -14.01
C GLY A 555 -23.34 -21.69 -15.08
N SER A 556 -24.49 -21.59 -15.74
CA SER A 556 -24.77 -20.52 -16.71
C SER A 556 -25.08 -19.18 -16.04
N GLU A 557 -25.66 -19.23 -14.83
CA GLU A 557 -26.13 -18.06 -14.09
C GLU A 557 -25.06 -17.47 -13.16
N ALA A 558 -25.00 -16.14 -13.08
CA ALA A 558 -24.10 -15.46 -12.17
C ALA A 558 -24.59 -15.57 -10.71
N VAL A 559 -23.66 -15.78 -9.78
CA VAL A 559 -23.89 -15.83 -8.33
C VAL A 559 -23.47 -14.53 -7.63
N LYS A 560 -22.69 -13.67 -8.30
CA LYS A 560 -22.29 -12.35 -7.79
C LYS A 560 -22.20 -11.35 -8.92
N TYR A 561 -22.64 -10.12 -8.67
CA TYR A 561 -22.38 -8.96 -9.51
C TYR A 561 -21.76 -7.84 -8.68
N THR A 562 -20.85 -7.09 -9.30
CA THR A 562 -20.27 -5.87 -8.72
C THR A 562 -20.57 -4.71 -9.65
N VAL A 563 -21.24 -3.70 -9.10
CA VAL A 563 -21.55 -2.46 -9.79
C VAL A 563 -20.62 -1.39 -9.24
N ARG A 564 -19.93 -0.63 -10.10
CA ARG A 564 -18.94 0.39 -9.70
C ARG A 564 -19.20 1.71 -10.37
N CYS A 565 -18.64 2.77 -9.80
CA CYS A 565 -18.53 4.04 -10.50
C CYS A 565 -17.80 3.85 -11.85
N ASN A 566 -18.29 4.51 -12.89
CA ASN A 566 -17.71 4.47 -14.24
C ASN A 566 -16.31 5.08 -14.28
N ARG A 567 -15.92 5.89 -13.30
CA ARG A 567 -14.54 6.41 -13.15
C ARG A 567 -13.58 5.40 -12.49
N TYR A 568 -14.01 4.18 -12.19
CA TYR A 568 -13.10 3.12 -11.77
C TYR A 568 -12.12 2.80 -12.92
N TYR A 569 -10.82 3.03 -12.66
CA TYR A 569 -9.70 2.94 -13.62
C TYR A 569 -9.68 3.92 -14.80
N HIS A 570 -10.46 5.01 -14.79
CA HIS A 570 -10.32 6.03 -15.84
C HIS A 570 -9.21 7.03 -15.52
N HIS A 571 -8.52 7.48 -16.56
CA HIS A 571 -7.52 8.55 -16.47
C HIS A 571 -8.18 9.90 -16.21
N ILE A 572 -7.55 10.73 -15.37
CA ILE A 572 -7.98 12.12 -15.18
C ILE A 572 -7.61 12.89 -16.45
N PRO A 573 -8.57 13.50 -17.18
CA PRO A 573 -8.31 14.10 -18.49
C PRO A 573 -7.44 15.38 -18.49
N LYS A 574 -6.76 15.73 -17.39
CA LYS A 574 -5.98 16.96 -17.29
C LYS A 574 -4.57 16.68 -16.75
N HIS A 575 -3.61 16.78 -17.66
CA HIS A 575 -2.16 16.94 -17.49
C HIS A 575 -1.26 15.70 -17.36
N ASP A 576 -1.77 14.52 -17.01
CA ASP A 576 -0.93 13.32 -17.01
C ASP A 576 -1.75 12.05 -17.27
N PRO A 577 -1.56 11.36 -18.40
CA PRO A 577 -2.24 10.11 -18.70
C PRO A 577 -1.83 8.96 -17.76
N THR A 578 -0.93 9.15 -16.79
CA THR A 578 -0.60 8.10 -15.81
C THR A 578 -1.52 8.11 -14.58
N ILE A 579 -2.18 9.23 -14.27
CA ILE A 579 -2.98 9.36 -13.04
C ILE A 579 -4.42 8.87 -13.27
N LYS A 580 -4.73 7.68 -12.74
CA LYS A 580 -6.09 7.11 -12.73
C LYS A 580 -6.86 7.63 -11.52
N THR A 581 -8.15 7.95 -11.68
CA THR A 581 -9.01 8.36 -10.55
C THR A 581 -9.10 7.28 -9.48
N ASN A 582 -8.96 6.00 -9.83
CA ASN A 582 -9.02 4.87 -8.88
C ASN A 582 -10.20 4.94 -7.89
N CYS A 583 -11.38 5.34 -8.40
CA CYS A 583 -12.57 5.52 -7.56
C CYS A 583 -13.02 4.18 -6.96
N MET A 584 -13.10 4.10 -5.63
CA MET A 584 -13.42 2.86 -4.90
C MET A 584 -14.93 2.62 -4.73
N ALA A 585 -15.78 3.59 -5.07
CA ALA A 585 -17.23 3.45 -4.93
C ALA A 585 -17.78 2.23 -5.70
N HIS A 586 -18.36 1.28 -4.97
CA HIS A 586 -18.95 0.08 -5.53
C HIS A 586 -20.01 -0.58 -4.63
N VAL A 587 -20.88 -1.37 -5.25
CA VAL A 587 -21.88 -2.20 -4.57
C VAL A 587 -21.76 -3.64 -5.05
N ASN A 588 -21.71 -4.58 -4.10
CA ASN A 588 -21.66 -6.01 -4.39
C ASN A 588 -23.03 -6.66 -4.14
N PHE A 589 -23.56 -7.33 -5.15
CA PHE A 589 -24.75 -8.16 -5.07
C PHE A 589 -24.37 -9.63 -5.09
N ARG A 590 -25.01 -10.44 -4.24
CA ARG A 590 -24.84 -11.89 -4.24
C ARG A 590 -26.20 -12.58 -4.32
N ARG A 591 -26.29 -13.60 -5.16
CA ARG A 591 -27.49 -14.44 -5.27
C ARG A 591 -27.50 -15.44 -4.13
N SER A 592 -28.61 -15.52 -3.41
CA SER A 592 -28.86 -16.54 -2.42
C SER A 592 -29.19 -17.86 -3.11
N ALA A 593 -28.49 -18.93 -2.71
CA ALA A 593 -28.69 -20.25 -3.29
C ALA A 593 -30.03 -20.90 -2.87
N LYS A 594 -30.65 -20.44 -1.78
CA LYS A 594 -31.85 -21.07 -1.21
C LYS A 594 -33.13 -20.67 -1.93
N ASP A 595 -33.25 -19.39 -2.25
CA ASP A 595 -34.48 -18.74 -2.73
C ASP A 595 -34.24 -17.94 -4.03
N GLY A 596 -32.99 -17.89 -4.52
CA GLY A 596 -32.64 -17.20 -5.76
C GLY A 596 -32.65 -15.67 -5.67
N THR A 597 -32.96 -15.09 -4.50
CA THR A 597 -33.00 -13.64 -4.28
C THR A 597 -31.60 -13.04 -4.28
N TRP A 598 -31.50 -11.76 -4.57
CA TRP A 598 -30.22 -11.03 -4.61
C TRP A 598 -30.08 -10.14 -3.39
N HIS A 599 -29.01 -10.28 -2.62
CA HIS A 599 -28.76 -9.43 -1.46
C HIS A 599 -27.52 -8.57 -1.67
N VAL A 600 -27.59 -7.34 -1.17
CA VAL A 600 -26.44 -6.42 -1.09
C VAL A 600 -25.50 -6.93 -0.01
N THR A 601 -24.26 -7.26 -0.39
CA THR A 601 -23.24 -7.79 0.53
C THR A 601 -22.21 -6.75 0.95
N PHE A 602 -22.09 -5.66 0.18
CA PHE A 602 -21.14 -4.59 0.42
C PHE A 602 -21.59 -3.34 -0.31
N THR A 603 -21.37 -2.18 0.32
CA THR A 603 -21.59 -0.86 -0.25
C THR A 603 -20.41 0.06 0.10
N ASP A 604 -19.88 0.74 -0.90
CA ASP A 604 -18.96 1.88 -0.76
C ASP A 604 -19.47 2.98 -1.68
N TRP A 605 -19.82 4.11 -1.09
CA TRP A 605 -20.38 5.26 -1.78
C TRP A 605 -19.38 6.43 -1.89
N GLN A 606 -18.12 6.23 -1.47
CA GLN A 606 -17.13 7.29 -1.45
C GLN A 606 -16.49 7.46 -2.83
N HIS A 607 -16.86 8.56 -3.49
CA HIS A 607 -16.23 9.00 -4.72
C HIS A 607 -15.07 9.95 -4.40
N ASN A 608 -13.94 9.74 -5.07
CA ASN A 608 -12.76 10.61 -4.99
C ASN A 608 -12.63 11.55 -6.21
N HIS A 609 -13.72 11.73 -6.94
CA HIS A 609 -13.82 12.64 -8.08
C HIS A 609 -15.16 13.42 -7.99
N PRO A 610 -15.25 14.60 -8.61
CA PRO A 610 -16.52 15.30 -8.73
C PRO A 610 -17.53 14.50 -9.58
N PRO A 611 -18.84 14.79 -9.45
CA PRO A 611 -19.88 14.21 -10.31
C PRO A 611 -19.52 14.35 -11.79
N THR A 612 -19.82 13.31 -12.58
CA THR A 612 -19.52 13.32 -14.03
C THR A 612 -20.55 14.13 -14.80
N LEU A 613 -21.78 14.21 -14.29
CA LEU A 613 -22.87 14.99 -14.86
C LEU A 613 -23.17 16.18 -13.96
N SER A 614 -23.49 17.31 -14.58
CA SER A 614 -24.06 18.46 -13.87
C SER A 614 -25.41 18.08 -13.26
N VAL A 615 -25.76 18.67 -12.12
CA VAL A 615 -27.05 18.46 -11.46
C VAL A 615 -28.19 18.75 -12.45
N GLY A 616 -29.05 17.77 -12.70
CA GLY A 616 -30.15 17.85 -13.66
C GLY A 616 -29.84 17.39 -15.09
N ALA A 617 -28.58 17.05 -15.42
CA ALA A 617 -28.25 16.49 -16.72
C ALA A 617 -28.71 15.02 -16.83
N SER A 618 -29.38 14.70 -17.94
CA SER A 618 -29.78 13.33 -18.26
C SER A 618 -28.58 12.49 -18.67
N ILE A 619 -28.50 11.27 -18.14
CA ILE A 619 -27.43 10.32 -18.46
C ILE A 619 -27.53 9.84 -19.90
N PRO A 620 -26.39 9.71 -20.61
CA PRO A 620 -26.35 8.96 -21.86
C PRO A 620 -26.82 7.53 -21.62
N ARG A 621 -28.05 7.21 -22.05
CA ARG A 621 -28.57 5.84 -21.96
C ARG A 621 -27.96 5.01 -23.10
N PRO A 622 -27.63 3.72 -22.86
CA PRO A 622 -27.35 2.82 -23.96
C PRO A 622 -28.52 2.85 -24.94
N ALA A 623 -28.24 2.80 -26.25
CA ALA A 623 -29.27 2.73 -27.26
C ALA A 623 -30.27 1.61 -26.92
N THR A 624 -31.56 1.90 -26.97
CA THR A 624 -32.63 0.91 -26.74
C THR A 624 -32.55 -0.21 -27.78
N GLU A 625 -33.16 -1.38 -27.52
CA GLU A 625 -33.17 -2.47 -28.50
C GLU A 625 -33.71 -2.03 -29.87
N PRO A 626 -34.82 -1.26 -29.96
CA PRO A 626 -35.28 -0.71 -31.24
C PRO A 626 -34.27 0.24 -31.89
N GLN A 627 -33.55 1.05 -31.10
CA GLN A 627 -32.51 1.94 -31.63
C GLN A 627 -31.31 1.13 -32.14
N ARG A 628 -30.89 0.08 -31.42
CA ARG A 628 -29.82 -0.83 -31.87
C ARG A 628 -30.21 -1.57 -33.14
N GLU A 629 -31.44 -2.06 -33.23
CA GLU A 629 -31.96 -2.77 -34.40
C GLU A 629 -32.08 -1.83 -35.61
N LEU A 630 -32.50 -0.58 -35.39
CA LEU A 630 -32.50 0.46 -36.41
C LEU A 630 -31.08 0.77 -36.89
N VAL A 631 -30.12 0.95 -35.98
CA VAL A 631 -28.70 1.20 -36.32
C VAL A 631 -28.11 0.01 -37.05
N ALA A 632 -28.36 -1.23 -36.60
CA ALA A 632 -27.90 -2.44 -37.26
C ALA A 632 -28.45 -2.54 -38.69
N LYS A 633 -29.75 -2.31 -38.86
CA LYS A 633 -30.41 -2.31 -40.17
C LYS A 633 -29.82 -1.24 -41.11
N LEU A 634 -29.51 -0.06 -40.57
CA LEU A 634 -28.87 1.02 -41.31
C LEU A 634 -27.41 0.68 -41.67
N ALA A 635 -26.66 0.05 -40.77
CA ALA A 635 -25.28 -0.37 -41.00
C ALA A 635 -25.17 -1.50 -42.04
N THR A 636 -26.16 -2.39 -42.13
CA THR A 636 -26.22 -3.46 -43.13
C THR A 636 -26.84 -3.05 -44.47
N SER A 637 -27.28 -1.79 -44.60
CA SER A 637 -27.84 -1.28 -45.85
C SER A 637 -26.72 -1.17 -46.89
N SER A 638 -26.82 -1.90 -48.01
CA SER A 638 -25.83 -1.90 -49.10
C SER A 638 -25.66 -0.55 -49.82
N THR A 639 -26.49 0.44 -49.48
CA THR A 639 -26.38 1.81 -49.96
C THR A 639 -25.34 2.56 -49.14
N SER A 640 -24.19 2.90 -49.75
CA SER A 640 -23.06 3.61 -49.12
C SER A 640 -23.38 5.03 -48.60
N ASN A 641 -24.59 5.54 -48.82
CA ASN A 641 -25.01 6.88 -48.42
C ASN A 641 -26.29 6.83 -47.59
N PHE A 642 -26.24 7.36 -46.37
CA PHE A 642 -27.44 7.60 -45.56
C PHE A 642 -28.28 8.71 -46.18
N SER A 643 -29.51 8.37 -46.61
CA SER A 643 -30.47 9.37 -47.07
C SER A 643 -30.94 10.26 -45.92
N ARG A 644 -31.29 11.52 -46.21
CA ARG A 644 -31.86 12.45 -45.21
C ARG A 644 -33.10 11.88 -44.51
N SER A 645 -33.88 11.04 -45.18
CA SER A 645 -35.06 10.38 -44.60
C SER A 645 -34.69 9.28 -43.60
N GLN A 646 -33.57 8.57 -43.80
CA GLN A 646 -33.04 7.61 -42.83
C GLN A 646 -32.51 8.32 -41.58
N ILE A 647 -31.79 9.44 -41.75
CA ILE A 647 -31.32 10.27 -40.63
C ILE A 647 -32.51 10.82 -39.84
N SER A 648 -33.52 11.37 -40.52
CA SER A 648 -34.73 11.89 -39.87
C SER A 648 -35.52 10.79 -39.13
N LYS A 649 -35.57 9.55 -39.65
CA LYS A 649 -36.17 8.41 -38.93
C LYS A 649 -35.42 8.09 -37.64
N VAL A 650 -34.09 8.13 -37.64
CA VAL A 650 -33.27 7.92 -36.43
C VAL A 650 -33.54 9.01 -35.40
N LEU A 651 -33.57 10.28 -35.84
CA LEU A 651 -33.83 11.41 -34.94
C LEU A 651 -35.25 11.37 -34.36
N ASN A 652 -36.26 11.04 -35.16
CA ASN A 652 -37.65 10.96 -34.70
C ASN A 652 -37.88 9.79 -33.73
N GLU A 653 -37.22 8.63 -33.94
CA GLU A 653 -37.26 7.53 -32.97
C GLU A 653 -36.45 7.84 -31.71
N HIS A 654 -35.42 8.66 -31.80
CA HIS A 654 -34.75 9.19 -30.61
C HIS A 654 -35.74 10.06 -29.82
N GLU A 655 -36.36 11.08 -30.43
CA GLU A 655 -37.32 11.97 -29.75
C GLU A 655 -38.51 11.24 -29.12
N ARG A 656 -39.10 10.25 -29.79
CA ARG A 656 -40.21 9.45 -29.23
C ARG A 656 -39.87 8.73 -27.94
N VAL A 657 -38.61 8.35 -27.76
CA VAL A 657 -38.14 7.68 -26.54
C VAL A 657 -37.93 8.66 -25.39
N PHE A 658 -37.67 9.95 -25.66
CA PHE A 658 -37.54 10.98 -24.63
C PHE A 658 -38.87 11.58 -24.19
N SER A 659 -39.91 11.51 -25.03
CA SER A 659 -41.26 11.97 -24.71
C SER A 659 -42.10 10.98 -23.88
N ARG A 660 -41.53 9.84 -23.50
CA ARG A 660 -42.12 8.80 -22.64
C ARG A 660 -41.28 8.62 -21.39
#